data_AF-A0A6S5TEY5-F1
#
_entry.id   AF-A0A6S5TEY5-F1
#
_cell.length_a   1.000
_cell.length_b   1.000
_cell.length_c   1.000
_cell.angle_alpha   90.00
_cell.angle_beta   90.00
_cell.angle_gamma   90.00
#
_symmetry.space_group_name_H-M   'P 1'
#
loop_
_entity.id
_entity.type
_entity.pdbx_description
1 polymer ?
#
loop_
_entity_poly.entity_id
_entity_poly.type
_entity_poly.pdbx_seq_one_letter_code
_entity_poly.pdbx_strand_id
1 'polypeptide(L)'
;MFGLLINPRPHQDESLLGYLQRLAKANGLPRKELLTAFARADETDVADWLQMMEGPLSWPAVSAEFRDPRPKGVKLWTTHHARYCPICLGEAGYWRESWGLTLVTTCSVHGTELHGRCPNCLKETDPSAMSANSCQACGTSLSGTNFEIAPASDTAAWLTSGFEDRFYADSLPADAGLAALTYEQFHELSSRLAVRSLPTERTQPLKVADSGSLEISRLMANAAGVVLMNWPLAFRELLSGLKAVHSDNEHWTLSRSFGPIYHDIHRDLDDSCFDFLRREFESFLQHAWEAPLAKRNRNLSEETIERHRWVSFDSAAEACGLGVSVIKRLHQEGQIAYREKVHEDRVFTVVDLDHLKAISQHLQGVADMKETSTLLSLCRNRVRQLLAGGTLQFFGGEPRPGERWLIDCRSINELIDEKLPTSSDQSLVSINYLAKHSLPKEGGLVELVQAIRAGELRAYGPAENGSVAVGAWLLKPQDFAAWQQARAENKSPVFPGLSVVKAAALLGVKEQCAYAFVRLGLLWSTAVERGRRTQLMVKPQAIDRFRRGYILGPEIAVYLGKSTREAFKHLWEARFRPVAGPSIPNAACRQYVWVRSKKLIDYLASEAAQIDDPEAITFLSTPIAQPRDCRFRHVGSR
;
A
#
# COMPACT_ATOMS: atom_id res chain seq x y z
N MET A 1 -53.03 -9.02 45.28
CA MET A 1 -51.61 -9.24 45.62
C MET A 1 -51.26 -8.94 47.08
N PHE A 2 -51.12 -7.69 47.54
CA PHE A 2 -50.55 -7.41 48.88
C PHE A 2 -51.52 -7.18 50.04
N GLY A 3 -52.83 -7.05 49.77
CA GLY A 3 -53.83 -6.81 50.84
C GLY A 3 -53.62 -5.52 51.64
N LEU A 4 -52.96 -4.51 51.06
CA LEU A 4 -52.61 -3.26 51.73
C LEU A 4 -53.81 -2.32 51.82
N LEU A 5 -53.91 -1.61 52.95
CA LEU A 5 -55.01 -0.69 53.26
C LEU A 5 -54.93 0.59 52.42
N ILE A 6 -53.73 1.10 52.18
CA ILE A 6 -53.48 2.35 51.44
C ILE A 6 -52.79 2.01 50.13
N ASN A 7 -53.41 2.34 49.00
CA ASN A 7 -52.83 2.13 47.67
C ASN A 7 -52.75 3.50 46.97
N PRO A 8 -51.63 4.23 47.08
CA PRO A 8 -51.47 5.48 46.37
C PRO A 8 -51.53 5.27 44.86
N ARG A 9 -52.05 6.24 44.12
CA ARG A 9 -52.02 6.18 42.64
C ARG A 9 -50.58 6.35 42.13
N PRO A 10 -50.11 5.55 41.16
CA PRO A 10 -48.82 5.77 40.50
C PRO A 10 -48.75 7.16 39.85
N HIS A 11 -47.56 7.76 39.81
CA HIS A 11 -47.32 8.91 38.94
C HIS A 11 -47.06 8.44 37.49
N GLN A 12 -47.26 9.36 36.53
CA GLN A 12 -47.26 9.04 35.08
C GLN A 12 -45.95 8.40 34.59
N ASP A 13 -44.81 8.80 35.15
CA ASP A 13 -43.48 8.28 34.80
C ASP A 13 -42.75 7.77 36.07
N GLU A 14 -43.48 7.23 37.06
CA GLU A 14 -42.88 6.70 38.29
C GLU A 14 -42.19 5.35 38.06
N SER A 15 -40.95 5.20 38.53
CA SER A 15 -40.27 3.89 38.53
C SER A 15 -41.00 2.87 39.41
N LEU A 16 -41.04 1.61 38.97
CA LEU A 16 -41.65 0.51 39.74
C LEU A 16 -41.08 0.41 41.16
N LEU A 17 -39.74 0.46 41.30
CA LEU A 17 -39.09 0.37 42.60
C LEU A 17 -39.39 1.58 43.48
N GLY A 18 -39.45 2.79 42.90
CA GLY A 18 -39.86 4.00 43.61
C GLY A 18 -41.30 3.91 44.10
N TYR A 19 -42.21 3.43 43.24
CA TYR A 19 -43.62 3.22 43.59
C TYR A 19 -43.78 2.20 44.72
N LEU A 20 -43.12 1.03 44.63
CA LEU A 20 -43.15 0.03 45.70
C LEU A 20 -42.64 0.60 47.04
N GLN A 21 -41.62 1.45 47.01
CA GLN A 21 -41.12 2.11 48.22
C GLN A 21 -42.10 3.14 48.79
N ARG A 22 -42.81 3.87 47.93
CA ARG A 22 -43.86 4.81 48.32
C ARG A 22 -45.09 4.09 48.87
N LEU A 23 -45.47 2.97 48.26
CA LEU A 23 -46.54 2.08 48.72
C LEU A 23 -46.21 1.47 50.08
N ALA A 24 -44.98 1.01 50.30
CA ALA A 24 -44.51 0.53 51.59
C ALA A 24 -44.62 1.62 52.67
N LYS A 25 -44.11 2.83 52.38
CA LYS A 25 -44.16 3.97 53.28
C LYS A 25 -45.59 4.37 53.65
N ALA A 26 -46.49 4.41 52.68
CA ALA A 26 -47.89 4.75 52.89
C ALA A 26 -48.60 3.79 53.87
N ASN A 27 -48.14 2.55 53.95
CA ASN A 27 -48.68 1.52 54.84
C ASN A 27 -47.82 1.30 56.11
N GLY A 28 -46.82 2.14 56.36
CA GLY A 28 -45.93 1.99 57.52
C GLY A 28 -45.04 0.75 57.49
N LEU A 29 -44.85 0.14 56.31
CA LEU A 29 -44.04 -1.07 56.16
C LEU A 29 -42.54 -0.74 56.17
N PRO A 30 -41.70 -1.60 56.77
CA PRO A 30 -40.25 -1.54 56.63
C PRO A 30 -39.80 -1.53 55.16
N ARG A 31 -38.77 -0.72 54.87
CA ARG A 31 -38.31 -0.35 53.52
C ARG A 31 -38.03 -1.53 52.58
N LYS A 32 -37.63 -2.71 53.08
CA LYS A 32 -37.28 -3.87 52.24
C LYS A 32 -38.38 -4.93 52.16
N GLU A 33 -39.39 -4.84 53.00
CA GLU A 33 -40.38 -5.90 53.16
C GLU A 33 -41.23 -6.05 51.90
N LEU A 34 -41.76 -4.94 51.39
CA LEU A 34 -42.59 -4.98 50.18
C LEU A 34 -41.80 -5.35 48.93
N LEU A 35 -40.55 -4.90 48.78
CA LEU A 35 -39.68 -5.34 47.68
C LEU A 35 -39.41 -6.85 47.74
N THR A 36 -39.18 -7.40 48.95
CA THR A 36 -38.95 -8.84 49.14
C THR A 36 -40.22 -9.64 48.86
N ALA A 37 -41.38 -9.14 49.31
CA ALA A 37 -42.67 -9.75 49.03
C ALA A 37 -42.98 -9.74 47.53
N PHE A 38 -42.75 -8.61 46.85
CA PHE A 38 -42.91 -8.49 45.40
C PHE A 38 -41.98 -9.46 44.65
N ALA A 39 -40.71 -9.55 45.08
CA ALA A 39 -39.73 -10.45 44.46
C ALA A 39 -40.16 -11.93 44.51
N ARG A 40 -40.83 -12.35 45.58
CA ARG A 40 -41.19 -13.75 45.86
C ARG A 40 -42.63 -14.12 45.51
N ALA A 41 -43.45 -13.16 45.12
CA ALA A 41 -44.84 -13.41 44.79
C ALA A 41 -44.99 -14.30 43.55
N ASP A 42 -46.19 -14.83 43.31
CA ASP A 42 -46.49 -15.61 42.12
C ASP A 42 -46.45 -14.75 40.85
N GLU A 43 -46.15 -15.35 39.69
CA GLU A 43 -46.08 -14.63 38.41
C GLU A 43 -47.44 -14.08 37.98
N THR A 44 -48.51 -14.87 38.15
CA THR A 44 -49.88 -14.47 37.79
C THR A 44 -50.38 -13.34 38.68
N ASP A 45 -50.15 -13.43 39.99
CA ASP A 45 -50.49 -12.37 40.96
C ASP A 45 -49.82 -11.03 40.63
N VAL A 46 -48.56 -11.05 40.15
CA VAL A 46 -47.83 -9.86 39.75
C VAL A 46 -48.38 -9.28 38.46
N ALA A 47 -48.67 -10.13 37.46
CA ALA A 47 -49.24 -9.67 36.20
C ALA A 47 -50.59 -8.99 36.40
N ASP A 48 -51.49 -9.63 37.16
CA ASP A 48 -52.80 -9.09 37.50
C ASP A 48 -52.69 -7.77 38.28
N TRP A 49 -51.74 -7.68 39.22
CA TRP A 49 -51.52 -6.47 39.98
C TRP A 49 -50.96 -5.33 39.13
N LEU A 50 -49.99 -5.60 38.24
CA LEU A 50 -49.44 -4.61 37.33
C LEU A 50 -50.53 -4.05 36.39
N GLN A 51 -51.40 -4.93 35.89
CA GLN A 51 -52.54 -4.52 35.07
C GLN A 51 -53.54 -3.66 35.85
N MET A 52 -53.86 -4.04 37.09
CA MET A 52 -54.81 -3.30 37.94
C MET A 52 -54.29 -1.92 38.35
N MET A 53 -52.98 -1.78 38.57
CA MET A 53 -52.40 -0.53 39.05
C MET A 53 -52.33 0.57 37.99
N GLU A 54 -52.50 0.23 36.70
CA GLU A 54 -52.36 1.15 35.57
C GLU A 54 -51.02 1.94 35.64
N GLY A 55 -49.95 1.26 36.05
CA GLY A 55 -48.63 1.84 36.17
C GLY A 55 -47.96 2.09 34.81
N PRO A 56 -46.86 2.87 34.79
CA PRO A 56 -46.06 3.10 33.60
C PRO A 56 -45.66 1.84 32.83
N LEU A 57 -45.51 1.98 31.50
CA LEU A 57 -45.27 0.87 30.57
C LEU A 57 -43.98 0.08 30.84
N SER A 58 -42.98 0.66 31.53
CA SER A 58 -41.77 -0.08 31.91
C SER A 58 -41.96 -1.11 33.00
N TRP A 59 -43.04 -1.02 33.80
CA TRP A 59 -43.16 -1.81 35.01
C TRP A 59 -43.10 -3.32 34.77
N PRO A 60 -43.74 -3.90 33.74
CA PRO A 60 -43.59 -5.32 33.42
C PRO A 60 -42.13 -5.71 33.11
N ALA A 61 -41.41 -4.90 32.32
CA ALA A 61 -40.02 -5.17 31.95
C ALA A 61 -39.07 -5.08 33.16
N VAL A 62 -39.24 -4.04 33.98
CA VAL A 62 -38.47 -3.85 35.22
C VAL A 62 -38.79 -4.94 36.25
N SER A 63 -40.06 -5.34 36.35
CA SER A 63 -40.51 -6.44 37.21
C SER A 63 -39.81 -7.74 36.84
N ALA A 64 -39.78 -8.09 35.55
CA ALA A 64 -39.10 -9.27 35.06
C ALA A 64 -37.59 -9.24 35.39
N GLU A 65 -36.90 -8.12 35.11
CA GLU A 65 -35.46 -7.98 35.42
C GLU A 65 -35.16 -8.02 36.93
N PHE A 66 -36.05 -7.47 37.76
CA PHE A 66 -35.88 -7.47 39.21
C PHE A 66 -36.12 -8.85 39.84
N ARG A 67 -37.11 -9.60 39.33
CA ARG A 67 -37.53 -10.91 39.89
C ARG A 67 -36.69 -12.07 39.39
N ASP A 68 -36.31 -12.06 38.11
CA ASP A 68 -35.48 -13.09 37.46
C ASP A 68 -34.28 -12.44 36.76
N PRO A 69 -33.24 -11.99 37.52
CA PRO A 69 -32.09 -11.32 36.93
C PRO A 69 -31.26 -12.30 36.11
N ARG A 70 -31.42 -12.24 34.78
CA ARG A 70 -30.65 -13.11 33.86
C ARG A 70 -29.25 -12.54 33.61
N PRO A 71 -28.21 -13.40 33.48
CA PRO A 71 -26.89 -12.94 33.08
C PRO A 71 -26.92 -12.52 31.60
N LYS A 72 -27.01 -11.21 31.37
CA LYS A 72 -26.85 -10.56 30.06
C LYS A 72 -25.54 -9.77 30.01
N GLY A 73 -25.12 -9.37 28.82
CA GLY A 73 -23.91 -8.57 28.64
C GLY A 73 -24.02 -7.19 29.31
N VAL A 74 -24.73 -6.28 28.65
CA VAL A 74 -25.13 -4.98 29.21
C VAL A 74 -26.62 -5.06 29.49
N LYS A 75 -27.03 -4.81 30.73
CA LYS A 75 -28.44 -4.86 31.12
C LYS A 75 -29.17 -3.61 30.64
N LEU A 76 -30.41 -3.74 30.19
CA LEU A 76 -31.27 -2.59 29.85
C LEU A 76 -31.65 -1.77 31.07
N TRP A 77 -32.00 -2.45 32.16
CA TRP A 77 -32.48 -1.86 33.40
C TRP A 77 -31.49 -2.08 34.55
N THR A 78 -31.26 -1.04 35.35
CA THR A 78 -30.59 -1.14 36.65
C THR A 78 -31.63 -1.20 37.76
N THR A 79 -31.60 -2.28 38.53
CA THR A 79 -32.53 -2.52 39.66
C THR A 79 -31.87 -2.37 41.03
N HIS A 80 -30.54 -2.26 41.07
CA HIS A 80 -29.75 -2.19 42.31
C HIS A 80 -29.01 -0.87 42.48
N HIS A 81 -28.71 -0.16 41.39
CA HIS A 81 -28.05 1.15 41.42
C HIS A 81 -29.12 2.22 41.21
N ALA A 82 -29.67 2.76 42.30
CA ALA A 82 -30.69 3.80 42.23
C ALA A 82 -30.07 5.13 41.81
N ARG A 83 -30.68 5.78 40.82
CA ARG A 83 -30.20 7.03 40.22
C ARG A 83 -31.24 8.13 40.33
N TYR A 84 -30.82 9.36 40.56
CA TYR A 84 -31.75 10.49 40.75
C TYR A 84 -31.20 11.82 40.25
N CYS A 85 -32.10 12.71 39.89
CA CYS A 85 -31.83 14.15 39.84
C CYS A 85 -32.26 14.80 41.16
N PRO A 86 -31.35 15.46 41.90
CA PRO A 86 -31.70 16.14 43.16
C PRO A 86 -32.78 17.21 43.00
N ILE A 87 -32.82 17.88 41.84
CA ILE A 87 -33.76 18.96 41.55
C ILE A 87 -35.16 18.38 41.26
N CYS A 88 -35.28 17.39 40.36
CA CYS A 88 -36.56 16.68 40.14
C CYS A 88 -37.14 16.07 41.42
N LEU A 89 -36.30 15.48 42.28
CA LEU A 89 -36.78 14.96 43.57
C LEU A 89 -37.31 16.07 44.48
N GLY A 90 -36.69 17.26 44.46
CA GLY A 90 -37.17 18.42 45.21
C GLY A 90 -38.50 18.98 44.68
N GLU A 91 -38.72 18.93 43.38
CA GLU A 91 -39.94 19.44 42.72
C GLU A 91 -41.12 18.47 42.83
N ALA A 92 -40.89 17.18 42.56
CA ALA A 92 -41.96 16.20 42.37
C ALA A 92 -42.01 15.11 43.45
N GLY A 93 -40.89 14.84 44.15
CA GLY A 93 -40.83 13.91 45.27
C GLY A 93 -40.89 12.42 44.93
N TYR A 94 -40.87 12.03 43.65
CA TYR A 94 -40.85 10.62 43.20
C TYR A 94 -39.71 10.36 42.21
N TRP A 95 -39.40 9.08 42.02
CA TRP A 95 -38.29 8.61 41.18
C TRP A 95 -38.79 8.24 39.79
N ARG A 96 -38.23 8.87 38.76
CA ARG A 96 -38.66 8.66 37.37
C ARG A 96 -38.23 7.30 36.84
N GLU A 97 -39.03 6.71 35.97
CA GLU A 97 -38.75 5.40 35.38
C GLU A 97 -37.56 5.43 34.41
N SER A 98 -37.36 6.51 33.63
CA SER A 98 -36.23 6.62 32.70
C SER A 98 -34.88 6.51 33.41
N TRP A 99 -34.77 6.94 34.67
CA TRP A 99 -33.56 6.82 35.48
C TRP A 99 -33.15 5.37 35.77
N GLY A 100 -34.07 4.41 35.57
CA GLY A 100 -33.79 2.99 35.66
C GLY A 100 -33.09 2.41 34.42
N LEU A 101 -33.06 3.12 33.29
CA LEU A 101 -32.37 2.66 32.09
C LEU A 101 -30.85 2.80 32.28
N THR A 102 -30.10 1.74 31.97
CA THR A 102 -28.65 1.69 32.22
C THR A 102 -27.90 2.82 31.51
N LEU A 103 -28.28 3.16 30.28
CA LEU A 103 -27.61 4.23 29.51
C LEU A 103 -28.22 5.62 29.72
N VAL A 104 -29.24 5.76 30.56
CA VAL A 104 -29.74 7.07 31.01
C VAL A 104 -28.93 7.50 32.23
N THR A 105 -28.06 8.49 32.03
CA THR A 105 -27.12 8.98 33.04
C THR A 105 -27.26 10.48 33.32
N THR A 106 -28.19 11.14 32.65
CA THR A 106 -28.44 12.58 32.76
C THR A 106 -29.94 12.81 32.98
N CYS A 107 -30.28 13.98 33.48
CA CYS A 107 -31.65 14.44 33.62
C CYS A 107 -32.02 15.31 32.41
N SER A 108 -33.03 14.91 31.65
CA SER A 108 -33.55 15.68 30.51
C SER A 108 -34.25 16.99 30.91
N VAL A 109 -34.82 17.04 32.12
CA VAL A 109 -35.53 18.22 32.63
C VAL A 109 -34.58 19.34 33.03
N HIS A 110 -33.49 19.00 33.74
CA HIS A 110 -32.58 19.98 34.33
C HIS A 110 -31.21 20.06 33.63
N GLY A 111 -30.93 19.16 32.67
CA GLY A 111 -29.67 19.15 31.93
C GLY A 111 -28.45 18.82 32.80
N THR A 112 -28.63 18.02 33.85
CA THR A 112 -27.58 17.67 34.82
C THR A 112 -27.24 16.19 34.77
N GLU A 113 -26.08 15.80 35.28
CA GLU A 113 -25.81 14.39 35.52
C GLU A 113 -26.72 13.83 36.62
N LEU A 114 -27.17 12.57 36.48
CA LEU A 114 -27.85 11.87 37.57
C LEU A 114 -26.85 11.52 38.66
N HIS A 115 -27.31 11.41 39.90
CA HIS A 115 -26.52 10.99 41.05
C HIS A 115 -26.83 9.52 41.38
N GLY A 116 -25.80 8.73 41.69
CA GLY A 116 -25.91 7.35 42.16
C GLY A 116 -25.26 7.12 43.53
N ARG A 117 -24.72 8.18 44.13
CA ARG A 117 -24.10 8.18 45.45
C ARG A 117 -24.65 9.35 46.27
N CYS A 118 -24.61 9.22 47.59
CA CYS A 118 -24.92 10.34 48.47
C CYS A 118 -23.83 11.43 48.34
N PRO A 119 -24.17 12.70 48.13
CA PRO A 119 -23.19 13.77 47.99
C PRO A 119 -22.40 14.06 49.27
N ASN A 120 -22.91 13.65 50.45
CA ASN A 120 -22.24 13.85 51.73
C ASN A 120 -21.33 12.66 52.12
N CYS A 121 -21.88 11.45 52.21
CA CYS A 121 -21.12 10.28 52.68
C CYS A 121 -20.57 9.40 51.56
N LEU A 122 -20.79 9.74 50.29
CA LEU A 122 -20.33 9.06 49.07
C LEU A 122 -20.74 7.59 48.92
N LYS A 123 -21.57 7.07 49.83
CA LYS A 123 -22.11 5.72 49.75
C LYS A 123 -23.09 5.63 48.59
N GLU A 124 -23.06 4.51 47.88
CA GLU A 124 -24.00 4.19 46.82
C GLU A 124 -25.45 4.26 47.29
N THR A 125 -26.30 4.78 46.43
CA THR A 125 -27.72 4.94 46.69
C THR A 125 -28.43 3.61 46.49
N ASP A 126 -28.81 2.99 47.61
CA ASP A 126 -29.63 1.79 47.66
C ASP A 126 -31.10 2.12 47.30
N PRO A 127 -31.86 1.23 46.63
CA PRO A 127 -33.27 1.45 46.31
C PRO A 127 -34.16 1.81 47.51
N SER A 128 -33.79 1.43 48.74
CA SER A 128 -34.52 1.85 49.95
C SER A 128 -34.45 3.35 50.24
N ALA A 129 -33.51 4.09 49.64
CA ALA A 129 -33.46 5.55 49.71
C ALA A 129 -34.68 6.19 49.05
N MET A 130 -35.34 5.51 48.10
CA MET A 130 -36.51 6.01 47.39
C MET A 130 -37.72 6.25 48.29
N SER A 131 -37.79 5.59 49.45
CA SER A 131 -38.87 5.79 50.43
C SER A 131 -38.78 7.17 51.11
N ALA A 132 -37.57 7.59 51.48
CA ALA A 132 -37.36 8.77 52.31
C ALA A 132 -36.78 9.96 51.54
N ASN A 133 -36.37 9.77 50.27
CA ASN A 133 -35.59 10.73 49.48
C ASN A 133 -34.38 11.26 50.26
N SER A 134 -33.77 10.40 51.09
CA SER A 134 -32.64 10.69 51.96
C SER A 134 -31.69 9.49 52.00
N CYS A 135 -30.43 9.74 52.32
CA CYS A 135 -29.40 8.71 52.40
C CYS A 135 -29.59 7.82 53.64
N GLN A 136 -29.59 6.50 53.46
CA GLN A 136 -29.79 5.54 54.55
C GLN A 136 -28.60 5.46 55.51
N ALA A 137 -27.42 5.88 55.08
CA ALA A 137 -26.21 5.80 55.91
C ALA A 137 -26.02 7.04 56.80
N CYS A 138 -26.28 8.24 56.27
CA CYS A 138 -26.00 9.50 56.98
C CYS A 138 -27.22 10.41 57.16
N GLY A 139 -28.40 10.04 56.64
CA GLY A 139 -29.64 10.83 56.76
C GLY A 139 -29.74 12.06 55.86
N THR A 140 -28.70 12.38 55.09
CA THR A 140 -28.67 13.55 54.19
C THR A 140 -29.81 13.50 53.18
N SER A 141 -30.56 14.59 53.03
CA SER A 141 -31.58 14.73 51.98
C SER A 141 -30.93 14.59 50.59
N LEU A 142 -31.53 13.78 49.73
CA LEU A 142 -31.14 13.63 48.32
C LEU A 142 -31.83 14.65 47.42
N SER A 143 -32.77 15.43 47.97
CA SER A 143 -33.55 16.44 47.24
C SER A 143 -32.99 17.84 47.48
N GLY A 144 -32.99 18.66 46.43
CA GLY A 144 -32.57 20.07 46.45
C GLY A 144 -31.17 20.33 45.90
N THR A 145 -30.75 21.59 45.94
CA THR A 145 -29.49 22.09 45.35
C THR A 145 -28.42 22.39 46.40
N ASN A 146 -28.47 21.68 47.54
CA ASN A 146 -27.54 21.90 48.66
C ASN A 146 -26.12 21.39 48.40
N PHE A 147 -25.90 20.78 47.24
CA PHE A 147 -24.64 20.19 46.80
C PHE A 147 -24.36 20.58 45.37
N GLU A 148 -23.10 20.46 44.94
CA GLU A 148 -22.70 20.68 43.56
C GLU A 148 -23.37 19.66 42.64
N ILE A 149 -23.96 20.16 41.55
CA ILE A 149 -24.63 19.35 40.53
C ILE A 149 -23.91 19.60 39.22
N ALA A 150 -23.30 18.55 38.67
CA ALA A 150 -22.56 18.64 37.43
C ALA A 150 -23.52 18.79 36.23
N PRO A 151 -23.22 19.67 35.26
CA PRO A 151 -23.96 19.72 34.02
C PRO A 151 -23.77 18.44 33.22
N ALA A 152 -24.79 18.03 32.47
CA ALA A 152 -24.70 16.90 31.56
C ALA A 152 -23.77 17.24 30.38
N SER A 153 -23.02 16.25 29.89
CA SER A 153 -22.36 16.37 28.59
C SER A 153 -23.41 16.34 27.47
N ASP A 154 -23.14 17.05 26.36
CA ASP A 154 -24.05 17.11 25.22
C ASP A 154 -24.37 15.71 24.65
N THR A 155 -23.37 14.82 24.59
CA THR A 155 -23.52 13.47 24.05
C THR A 155 -24.37 12.56 24.95
N ALA A 156 -24.18 12.62 26.27
CA ALA A 156 -25.01 11.87 27.21
C ALA A 156 -26.43 12.45 27.32
N ALA A 157 -26.58 13.79 27.26
CA ALA A 157 -27.88 14.45 27.21
C ALA A 157 -28.66 14.07 25.94
N TRP A 158 -28.00 14.05 24.78
CA TRP A 158 -28.59 13.60 23.52
C TRP A 158 -29.03 12.14 23.60
N LEU A 159 -28.20 11.26 24.16
CA LEU A 159 -28.54 9.85 24.31
C LEU A 159 -29.74 9.64 25.24
N THR A 160 -29.77 10.32 26.40
CA THR A 160 -30.92 10.30 27.32
C THR A 160 -32.20 10.75 26.61
N SER A 161 -32.14 11.87 25.88
CA SER A 161 -33.29 12.37 25.12
C SER A 161 -33.75 11.34 24.10
N GLY A 162 -32.83 10.69 23.39
CA GLY A 162 -33.15 9.61 22.46
C GLY A 162 -33.84 8.40 23.12
N PHE A 163 -33.46 8.05 24.34
CA PHE A 163 -34.19 7.03 25.10
C PHE A 163 -35.61 7.49 25.43
N GLU A 164 -35.73 8.67 26.04
CA GLU A 164 -37.02 9.21 26.48
C GLU A 164 -37.99 9.44 25.31
N ASP A 165 -37.51 9.94 24.17
CA ASP A 165 -38.31 10.11 22.95
C ASP A 165 -38.93 8.79 22.50
N ARG A 166 -38.17 7.68 22.52
CA ARG A 166 -38.66 6.36 22.12
C ARG A 166 -39.54 5.72 23.16
N PHE A 167 -39.25 6.03 24.41
CA PHE A 167 -39.85 5.40 25.57
C PHE A 167 -41.20 6.04 25.93
N TYR A 168 -41.37 7.33 25.66
CA TYR A 168 -42.61 8.08 25.87
C TYR A 168 -43.38 8.41 24.57
N ALA A 169 -42.90 7.97 23.40
CA ALA A 169 -43.62 8.18 22.14
C ALA A 169 -44.90 7.33 22.05
N ASP A 170 -45.98 7.94 21.57
CA ASP A 170 -47.21 7.22 21.21
C ASP A 170 -47.00 6.27 20.03
N SER A 171 -46.12 6.64 19.10
CA SER A 171 -45.74 5.83 17.94
C SER A 171 -44.34 6.19 17.45
N LEU A 172 -43.57 5.17 17.07
CA LEU A 172 -42.27 5.36 16.44
C LEU A 172 -42.44 5.74 14.96
N PRO A 173 -41.48 6.49 14.38
CA PRO A 173 -41.46 6.77 12.95
C PRO A 173 -41.50 5.49 12.11
N ALA A 174 -42.20 5.55 10.97
CA ALA A 174 -42.33 4.40 10.06
C ALA A 174 -41.10 4.19 9.16
N ASP A 175 -40.22 5.19 9.04
CA ASP A 175 -39.03 5.14 8.22
C ASP A 175 -37.94 4.28 8.85
N ALA A 176 -37.47 3.27 8.13
CA ALA A 176 -36.42 2.38 8.60
C ALA A 176 -35.11 3.16 8.83
N GLY A 177 -34.70 3.30 10.10
CA GLY A 177 -33.51 4.05 10.49
C GLY A 177 -33.37 4.15 12.01
N LEU A 178 -32.41 4.97 12.45
CA LEU A 178 -32.10 5.12 13.87
C LEU A 178 -33.32 5.57 14.69
N ALA A 179 -34.13 6.48 14.15
CA ALA A 179 -35.31 7.06 14.82
C ALA A 179 -36.46 6.05 15.03
N ALA A 180 -36.57 5.03 14.18
CA ALA A 180 -37.61 4.00 14.26
C ALA A 180 -37.29 2.86 15.23
N LEU A 181 -36.11 2.87 15.86
CA LEU A 181 -35.76 1.86 16.87
C LEU A 181 -36.61 2.05 18.12
N THR A 182 -37.11 0.94 18.67
CA THR A 182 -37.62 0.89 20.05
C THR A 182 -36.52 1.25 21.05
N TYR A 183 -36.87 1.59 22.28
CA TYR A 183 -35.87 1.90 23.30
C TYR A 183 -34.99 0.67 23.63
N GLU A 184 -35.51 -0.55 23.52
CA GLU A 184 -34.74 -1.80 23.66
C GLU A 184 -33.75 -1.99 22.52
N GLN A 185 -34.19 -1.79 21.26
CA GLN A 185 -33.31 -1.88 20.09
C GLN A 185 -32.25 -0.78 20.10
N PHE A 186 -32.63 0.43 20.53
CA PHE A 186 -31.70 1.55 20.69
C PHE A 186 -30.68 1.27 21.79
N HIS A 187 -31.09 0.66 22.91
CA HIS A 187 -30.16 0.20 23.94
C HIS A 187 -29.17 -0.83 23.43
N GLU A 188 -29.65 -1.83 22.67
CA GLU A 188 -28.80 -2.90 22.13
C GLU A 188 -27.73 -2.34 21.20
N LEU A 189 -28.13 -1.44 20.28
CA LEU A 189 -27.19 -0.74 19.39
C LEU A 189 -26.21 0.13 20.18
N SER A 190 -26.72 0.98 21.09
CA SER A 190 -25.91 1.90 21.89
C SER A 190 -24.88 1.17 22.74
N SER A 191 -25.27 0.07 23.38
CA SER A 191 -24.39 -0.74 24.21
C SER A 191 -23.22 -1.33 23.42
N ARG A 192 -23.49 -1.85 22.22
CA ARG A 192 -22.45 -2.38 21.33
C ARG A 192 -21.51 -1.29 20.87
N LEU A 193 -22.03 -0.18 20.36
CA LEU A 193 -21.21 0.94 19.89
C LEU A 193 -20.36 1.52 21.02
N ALA A 194 -20.90 1.66 22.22
CA ALA A 194 -20.14 2.08 23.40
C ALA A 194 -18.95 1.17 23.67
N VAL A 195 -19.19 -0.14 23.77
CA VAL A 195 -18.14 -1.15 24.02
C VAL A 195 -17.07 -1.16 22.92
N ARG A 196 -17.44 -0.92 21.65
CA ARG A 196 -16.47 -0.87 20.54
C ARG A 196 -15.69 0.44 20.46
N SER A 197 -16.24 1.52 21.00
CA SER A 197 -15.62 2.85 20.94
C SER A 197 -14.65 3.10 22.10
N LEU A 198 -14.75 2.34 23.19
CA LEU A 198 -13.86 2.49 24.33
C LEU A 198 -12.45 1.91 24.02
N PRO A 199 -11.38 2.69 24.20
CA PRO A 199 -10.02 2.26 23.88
C PRO A 199 -9.54 1.21 24.87
N THR A 200 -9.29 -0.01 24.40
CA THR A 200 -8.89 -1.13 25.27
C THR A 200 -7.81 -1.99 24.62
N GLU A 201 -6.85 -2.48 25.41
CA GLU A 201 -5.76 -3.35 24.94
C GLU A 201 -6.24 -4.75 24.47
N ARG A 202 -7.49 -5.14 24.75
CA ARG A 202 -8.05 -6.46 24.41
C ARG A 202 -9.39 -6.34 23.71
N THR A 203 -9.73 -7.32 22.88
CA THR A 203 -11.09 -7.44 22.32
C THR A 203 -12.11 -7.56 23.46
N GLN A 204 -12.92 -6.52 23.68
CA GLN A 204 -13.90 -6.54 24.76
C GLN A 204 -15.06 -7.50 24.43
N PRO A 205 -15.38 -8.48 25.31
CA PRO A 205 -16.68 -9.11 25.24
C PRO A 205 -17.76 -8.10 25.61
N LEU A 206 -18.99 -8.28 25.13
CA LEU A 206 -20.17 -7.49 25.56
C LEU A 206 -20.54 -7.67 27.04
N LYS A 207 -19.76 -8.44 27.80
CA LYS A 207 -19.90 -8.63 29.25
C LYS A 207 -19.08 -7.56 29.97
N VAL A 208 -19.65 -6.37 30.07
CA VAL A 208 -19.06 -5.27 30.84
C VAL A 208 -19.37 -5.50 32.31
N ALA A 209 -18.33 -5.72 33.12
CA ALA A 209 -18.48 -5.88 34.56
C ALA A 209 -19.11 -4.61 35.15
N ASP A 210 -20.11 -4.80 36.00
CA ASP A 210 -20.80 -3.72 36.71
C ASP A 210 -21.33 -2.58 35.81
N SER A 211 -21.86 -2.94 34.63
CA SER A 211 -22.45 -1.98 33.67
C SER A 211 -23.58 -1.14 34.28
N GLY A 212 -24.25 -1.64 35.32
CA GLY A 212 -25.28 -0.91 36.07
C GLY A 212 -24.74 0.20 36.97
N SER A 213 -23.46 0.18 37.33
CA SER A 213 -22.84 1.28 38.07
C SER A 213 -22.89 2.56 37.24
N LEU A 214 -23.16 3.68 37.92
CA LEU A 214 -23.32 4.96 37.24
C LEU A 214 -22.02 5.43 36.56
N GLU A 215 -20.86 5.08 37.13
CA GLU A 215 -19.54 5.43 36.57
C GLU A 215 -19.33 4.76 35.20
N ILE A 216 -19.53 3.44 35.11
CA ILE A 216 -19.42 2.70 33.85
C ILE A 216 -20.53 3.11 32.87
N SER A 217 -21.76 3.25 33.36
CA SER A 217 -22.88 3.72 32.54
C SER A 217 -22.61 5.08 31.91
N ARG A 218 -21.99 6.03 32.63
CA ARG A 218 -21.64 7.36 32.08
C ARG A 218 -20.60 7.25 30.97
N LEU A 219 -19.57 6.44 31.16
CA LEU A 219 -18.56 6.20 30.10
C LEU A 219 -19.21 5.60 28.85
N MET A 220 -20.09 4.62 29.03
CA MET A 220 -20.80 3.99 27.92
C MET A 220 -21.79 4.94 27.23
N ALA A 221 -22.58 5.70 28.00
CA ALA A 221 -23.53 6.66 27.46
C ALA A 221 -22.83 7.75 26.63
N ASN A 222 -21.71 8.28 27.14
CA ASN A 222 -20.89 9.22 26.38
C ASN A 222 -20.34 8.59 25.09
N ALA A 223 -19.77 7.38 25.17
CA ALA A 223 -19.20 6.70 24.01
C ALA A 223 -20.24 6.38 22.93
N ALA A 224 -21.42 5.88 23.32
CA ALA A 224 -22.54 5.67 22.39
C ALA A 224 -23.03 6.99 21.81
N GLY A 225 -23.20 8.02 22.66
CA GLY A 225 -23.64 9.34 22.26
C GLY A 225 -22.73 9.98 21.21
N VAL A 226 -21.41 9.88 21.35
CA VAL A 226 -20.44 10.38 20.34
C VAL A 226 -20.71 9.79 18.96
N VAL A 227 -20.97 8.48 18.88
CA VAL A 227 -21.19 7.79 17.59
C VAL A 227 -22.57 8.10 17.02
N LEU A 228 -23.61 8.03 17.85
CA LEU A 228 -25.00 8.10 17.41
C LEU A 228 -25.48 9.53 17.16
N MET A 229 -25.00 10.51 17.93
CA MET A 229 -25.33 11.94 17.75
C MET A 229 -24.83 12.47 16.41
N ASN A 230 -23.64 12.02 15.97
CA ASN A 230 -23.00 12.42 14.71
C ASN A 230 -23.12 11.32 13.63
N TRP A 231 -24.19 10.52 13.69
CA TRP A 231 -24.47 9.51 12.70
C TRP A 231 -24.69 10.12 11.29
N PRO A 232 -24.16 9.53 10.20
CA PRO A 232 -23.34 8.32 10.13
C PRO A 232 -21.81 8.57 10.18
N LEU A 233 -21.37 9.83 10.28
CA LEU A 233 -19.95 10.20 10.15
C LEU A 233 -19.09 9.61 11.27
N ALA A 234 -19.51 9.75 12.54
CA ALA A 234 -18.75 9.21 13.67
C ALA A 234 -18.69 7.67 13.68
N PHE A 235 -19.70 7.00 13.09
CA PHE A 235 -19.63 5.56 12.88
C PHE A 235 -18.56 5.17 11.84
N ARG A 236 -18.42 5.94 10.76
CA ARG A 236 -17.34 5.73 9.77
C ARG A 236 -15.95 6.01 10.35
N GLU A 237 -15.84 6.98 11.26
CA GLU A 237 -14.60 7.25 12.00
C GLU A 237 -14.25 6.08 12.93
N LEU A 238 -15.23 5.54 13.66
CA LEU A 238 -15.06 4.32 14.46
C LEU A 238 -14.56 3.16 13.61
N LEU A 239 -15.20 2.88 12.47
CA LEU A 239 -14.75 1.82 11.55
C LEU A 239 -13.33 2.05 11.02
N SER A 240 -12.98 3.30 10.71
CA SER A 240 -11.63 3.67 10.26
C SER A 240 -10.60 3.45 11.36
N GLY A 241 -10.90 3.86 12.59
CA GLY A 241 -10.03 3.64 13.75
C GLY A 241 -9.82 2.15 14.03
N LEU A 242 -10.89 1.36 14.01
CA LEU A 242 -10.81 -0.10 14.15
C LEU A 242 -9.97 -0.73 13.04
N LYS A 243 -10.16 -0.31 11.78
CA LYS A 243 -9.33 -0.78 10.65
C LYS A 243 -7.85 -0.43 10.85
N ALA A 244 -7.55 0.78 11.32
CA ALA A 244 -6.18 1.26 11.53
C ALA A 244 -5.47 0.48 12.65
N VAL A 245 -6.16 0.16 13.75
CA VAL A 245 -5.60 -0.67 14.83
C VAL A 245 -5.19 -2.07 14.34
N HIS A 246 -5.88 -2.59 13.32
CA HIS A 246 -5.61 -3.90 12.75
C HIS A 246 -4.77 -3.84 11.45
N SER A 247 -4.15 -2.69 11.12
CA SER A 247 -3.41 -2.51 9.86
C SER A 247 -2.11 -3.30 9.78
N ASP A 248 -1.45 -3.56 10.92
CA ASP A 248 -0.19 -4.33 11.01
C ASP A 248 -0.32 -5.79 10.55
N ASN A 249 -1.52 -6.19 10.20
CA ASN A 249 -1.95 -7.56 10.11
C ASN A 249 -2.30 -7.98 8.66
N GLU A 250 -2.16 -7.11 7.66
CA GLU A 250 -2.38 -7.37 6.20
C GLU A 250 -3.56 -8.33 5.88
N HIS A 251 -4.65 -8.25 6.66
CA HIS A 251 -5.75 -9.20 6.52
C HIS A 251 -6.76 -8.66 5.52
N TRP A 252 -6.83 -9.27 4.33
CA TRP A 252 -7.97 -9.14 3.40
C TRP A 252 -9.28 -9.81 3.91
N THR A 253 -9.50 -9.84 5.22
CA THR A 253 -10.64 -10.51 5.85
C THR A 253 -11.37 -9.53 6.75
N LEU A 254 -12.60 -9.17 6.38
CA LEU A 254 -13.41 -8.16 7.08
C LEU A 254 -13.54 -8.42 8.59
N SER A 255 -13.84 -9.66 8.99
CA SER A 255 -13.98 -10.01 10.42
C SER A 255 -12.69 -9.82 11.22
N ARG A 256 -11.52 -9.94 10.58
CA ARG A 256 -10.22 -9.70 11.23
C ARG A 256 -9.86 -8.22 11.25
N SER A 257 -10.23 -7.47 10.20
CA SER A 257 -9.91 -6.04 10.08
C SER A 257 -10.77 -5.14 10.95
N PHE A 258 -12.04 -5.50 11.13
CA PHE A 258 -12.98 -4.74 11.98
C PHE A 258 -13.19 -5.40 13.34
N GLY A 259 -12.75 -6.65 13.51
CA GLY A 259 -12.86 -7.37 14.76
C GLY A 259 -14.32 -7.62 15.16
N PRO A 260 -14.65 -7.55 16.47
CA PRO A 260 -15.98 -7.89 16.97
C PRO A 260 -17.14 -7.07 16.38
N ILE A 261 -16.93 -5.82 15.95
CA ILE A 261 -18.01 -5.00 15.38
C ILE A 261 -18.60 -5.61 14.11
N TYR A 262 -17.80 -6.35 13.34
CA TYR A 262 -18.29 -7.06 12.16
C TYR A 262 -19.32 -8.15 12.53
N HIS A 263 -19.10 -8.83 13.66
CA HIS A 263 -20.05 -9.81 14.18
C HIS A 263 -21.28 -9.13 14.80
N ASP A 264 -21.11 -7.99 15.47
CA ASP A 264 -22.23 -7.21 15.98
C ASP A 264 -23.19 -6.84 14.84
N ILE A 265 -22.68 -6.28 13.73
CA ILE A 265 -23.49 -5.78 12.60
C ILE A 265 -24.24 -6.89 11.86
N HIS A 266 -23.61 -8.06 11.67
CA HIS A 266 -24.13 -9.09 10.76
C HIS A 266 -24.68 -10.35 11.44
N ARG A 267 -24.44 -10.55 12.73
CA ARG A 267 -24.91 -11.73 13.46
C ARG A 267 -25.74 -11.37 14.68
N ASP A 268 -25.27 -10.40 15.47
CA ASP A 268 -25.91 -10.13 16.76
C ASP A 268 -27.00 -9.03 16.67
N LEU A 269 -26.94 -8.18 15.64
CA LEU A 269 -27.95 -7.17 15.28
C LEU A 269 -28.66 -7.57 13.98
N ASP A 270 -29.04 -8.84 13.81
CA ASP A 270 -29.55 -9.40 12.54
C ASP A 270 -30.99 -8.99 12.19
N ASP A 271 -31.76 -8.48 13.15
CA ASP A 271 -33.09 -7.93 12.91
C ASP A 271 -33.10 -6.83 11.84
N SER A 272 -34.18 -6.79 11.03
CA SER A 272 -34.35 -5.85 9.90
C SER A 272 -34.33 -4.38 10.32
N CYS A 273 -34.68 -4.06 11.57
CA CYS A 273 -34.61 -2.70 12.10
C CYS A 273 -33.17 -2.13 12.09
N PHE A 274 -32.14 -2.98 12.04
CA PHE A 274 -30.73 -2.59 11.95
C PHE A 274 -30.18 -2.59 10.50
N ASP A 275 -31.01 -2.73 9.47
CA ASP A 275 -30.55 -2.71 8.08
C ASP A 275 -29.86 -1.39 7.68
N PHE A 276 -30.23 -0.27 8.31
CA PHE A 276 -29.54 1.00 8.11
C PHE A 276 -28.06 0.94 8.52
N LEU A 277 -27.72 0.17 9.57
CA LEU A 277 -26.35 -0.04 10.03
C LEU A 277 -25.54 -0.86 9.01
N ARG A 278 -26.14 -1.94 8.47
CA ARG A 278 -25.53 -2.76 7.41
C ARG A 278 -25.30 -1.95 6.12
N ARG A 279 -26.30 -1.15 5.70
CA ARG A 279 -26.19 -0.27 4.53
C ARG A 279 -25.07 0.76 4.69
N GLU A 280 -24.95 1.39 5.87
CA GLU A 280 -23.85 2.32 6.13
C GLU A 280 -22.48 1.63 6.19
N PHE A 281 -22.39 0.43 6.77
CA PHE A 281 -21.16 -0.37 6.74
C PHE A 281 -20.75 -0.72 5.30
N GLU A 282 -21.68 -1.17 4.45
CA GLU A 282 -21.42 -1.44 3.05
C GLU A 282 -21.02 -0.19 2.25
N SER A 283 -21.70 0.95 2.47
CA SER A 283 -21.34 2.24 1.87
C SER A 283 -19.92 2.68 2.26
N PHE A 284 -19.53 2.45 3.51
CA PHE A 284 -18.17 2.70 3.98
C PHE A 284 -17.14 1.81 3.25
N LEU A 285 -17.42 0.52 3.09
CA LEU A 285 -16.51 -0.42 2.41
C LEU A 285 -16.20 0.01 0.97
N GLN A 286 -17.18 0.52 0.22
CA GLN A 286 -16.98 0.97 -1.17
C GLN A 286 -15.82 1.96 -1.32
N HIS A 287 -15.59 2.79 -0.31
CA HIS A 287 -14.59 3.87 -0.37
C HIS A 287 -13.33 3.52 0.40
N ALA A 288 -13.48 2.92 1.59
CA ALA A 288 -12.40 2.74 2.53
C ALA A 288 -11.76 1.34 2.48
N TRP A 289 -12.39 0.34 1.85
CA TRP A 289 -11.85 -1.02 1.82
C TRP A 289 -10.93 -1.23 0.62
N GLU A 290 -9.66 -1.54 0.89
CA GLU A 290 -8.62 -1.66 -0.15
C GLU A 290 -8.26 -3.12 -0.52
N ALA A 291 -9.12 -4.05 -0.15
CA ALA A 291 -8.93 -5.48 -0.40
C ALA A 291 -10.11 -6.02 -1.22
N PRO A 292 -10.00 -7.21 -1.85
CA PRO A 292 -11.08 -7.71 -2.68
C PRO A 292 -12.33 -8.06 -1.86
N LEU A 293 -13.49 -7.78 -2.45
CA LEU A 293 -14.78 -8.33 -2.04
C LEU A 293 -15.18 -9.39 -3.07
N ALA A 294 -15.68 -10.54 -2.61
CA ALA A 294 -16.06 -11.65 -3.47
C ALA A 294 -17.30 -12.37 -2.92
N LYS A 295 -17.90 -13.27 -3.70
CA LYS A 295 -19.10 -14.06 -3.32
C LYS A 295 -18.95 -14.88 -2.02
N ARG A 296 -17.73 -15.04 -1.50
CA ARG A 296 -17.49 -15.62 -0.17
C ARG A 296 -17.93 -14.71 0.99
N ASN A 297 -18.04 -13.41 0.75
CA ASN A 297 -18.51 -12.41 1.70
C ASN A 297 -20.05 -12.41 1.77
N ARG A 298 -20.63 -13.51 2.27
CA ARG A 298 -22.08 -13.78 2.23
C ARG A 298 -22.97 -12.78 2.98
N ASN A 299 -22.38 -11.94 3.82
CA ASN A 299 -23.09 -10.96 4.63
C ASN A 299 -23.23 -9.59 3.95
N LEU A 300 -22.65 -9.44 2.75
CA LEU A 300 -22.73 -8.20 1.96
C LEU A 300 -23.73 -8.40 0.82
N SER A 301 -24.38 -7.32 0.39
CA SER A 301 -25.20 -7.33 -0.83
C SER A 301 -24.37 -7.67 -2.08
N GLU A 302 -25.03 -8.27 -3.08
CA GLU A 302 -24.40 -8.55 -4.39
C GLU A 302 -23.95 -7.25 -5.07
N GLU A 303 -24.77 -6.19 -4.98
CA GLU A 303 -24.45 -4.86 -5.50
C GLU A 303 -23.13 -4.32 -4.92
N THR A 304 -22.91 -4.48 -3.61
CA THR A 304 -21.67 -4.04 -2.96
C THR A 304 -20.46 -4.82 -3.46
N ILE A 305 -20.60 -6.13 -3.68
CA ILE A 305 -19.50 -6.96 -4.18
C ILE A 305 -19.17 -6.61 -5.63
N GLU A 306 -20.18 -6.45 -6.49
CA GLU A 306 -20.01 -6.19 -7.92
C GLU A 306 -19.47 -4.79 -8.23
N ARG A 307 -19.86 -3.79 -7.43
CA ARG A 307 -19.38 -2.42 -7.60
C ARG A 307 -18.02 -2.15 -6.98
N HIS A 308 -17.47 -3.12 -6.24
CA HIS A 308 -16.23 -2.92 -5.50
C HIS A 308 -15.04 -2.68 -6.44
N ARG A 309 -14.28 -1.62 -6.14
CA ARG A 309 -13.18 -1.16 -7.02
C ARG A 309 -11.96 -2.09 -7.07
N TRP A 310 -11.68 -2.84 -6.00
CA TRP A 310 -10.48 -3.67 -5.91
C TRP A 310 -10.76 -5.11 -6.35
N VAL A 311 -10.28 -5.46 -7.54
CA VAL A 311 -10.65 -6.71 -8.22
C VAL A 311 -9.42 -7.50 -8.69
N SER A 312 -9.59 -8.79 -8.96
CA SER A 312 -8.52 -9.63 -9.53
C SER A 312 -8.19 -9.22 -10.97
N PHE A 313 -7.05 -9.66 -11.49
CA PHE A 313 -6.68 -9.42 -12.89
C PHE A 313 -7.72 -9.95 -13.89
N ASP A 314 -8.31 -11.12 -13.63
CA ASP A 314 -9.29 -11.73 -14.54
C ASP A 314 -10.59 -10.91 -14.57
N SER A 315 -11.08 -10.50 -13.39
CA SER A 315 -12.28 -9.66 -13.29
C SER A 315 -12.05 -8.28 -13.90
N ALA A 316 -10.85 -7.71 -13.71
CA ALA A 316 -10.44 -6.44 -14.31
C ALA A 316 -10.37 -6.51 -15.84
N ALA A 317 -9.84 -7.62 -16.38
CA ALA A 317 -9.75 -7.90 -17.81
C ALA A 317 -11.12 -7.95 -18.46
N GLU A 318 -12.05 -8.70 -17.86
CA GLU A 318 -13.43 -8.80 -18.31
C GLU A 318 -14.12 -7.43 -18.29
N ALA A 319 -14.05 -6.71 -17.16
CA ALA A 319 -14.72 -5.42 -16.98
C ALA A 319 -14.18 -4.32 -17.91
N CYS A 320 -12.91 -4.37 -18.32
CA CYS A 320 -12.30 -3.39 -19.21
C CYS A 320 -12.23 -3.83 -20.68
N GLY A 321 -12.61 -5.08 -21.00
CA GLY A 321 -12.42 -5.65 -22.33
C GLY A 321 -10.95 -5.76 -22.75
N LEU A 322 -10.04 -5.92 -21.78
CA LEU A 322 -8.59 -6.00 -22.00
C LEU A 322 -8.09 -7.44 -21.80
N GLY A 323 -6.99 -7.80 -22.45
CA GLY A 323 -6.32 -9.07 -22.17
C GLY A 323 -5.64 -9.06 -20.80
N VAL A 324 -5.72 -10.16 -20.06
CA VAL A 324 -5.06 -10.32 -18.74
C VAL A 324 -3.55 -10.03 -18.81
N SER A 325 -2.88 -10.38 -19.92
CA SER A 325 -1.46 -10.09 -20.14
C SER A 325 -1.16 -8.59 -20.18
N VAL A 326 -2.07 -7.77 -20.75
CA VAL A 326 -1.94 -6.31 -20.78
C VAL A 326 -1.99 -5.75 -19.37
N ILE A 327 -2.94 -6.20 -18.55
CA ILE A 327 -3.07 -5.73 -17.16
C ILE A 327 -1.84 -6.12 -16.33
N LYS A 328 -1.35 -7.36 -16.47
CA LYS A 328 -0.12 -7.81 -15.80
C LYS A 328 1.09 -6.97 -16.18
N ARG A 329 1.19 -6.57 -17.45
CA ARG A 329 2.24 -5.68 -17.94
C ARG A 329 2.13 -4.27 -17.35
N LEU A 330 0.92 -3.69 -17.34
CA LEU A 330 0.66 -2.39 -16.69
C LEU A 330 1.05 -2.42 -15.20
N HIS A 331 0.74 -3.51 -14.50
CA HIS A 331 1.12 -3.71 -13.11
C HIS A 331 2.64 -3.81 -12.93
N GLN A 332 3.34 -4.61 -13.76
CA GLN A 332 4.80 -4.77 -13.71
C GLN A 332 5.55 -3.44 -13.90
N GLU A 333 4.99 -2.54 -14.72
CA GLU A 333 5.54 -1.21 -14.98
C GLU A 333 5.04 -0.14 -13.99
N GLY A 334 4.24 -0.51 -12.98
CA GLY A 334 3.71 0.41 -11.99
C GLY A 334 2.70 1.44 -12.54
N GLN A 335 2.10 1.17 -13.70
CA GLN A 335 1.18 2.09 -14.37
C GLN A 335 -0.26 1.99 -13.85
N ILE A 336 -0.58 0.99 -13.03
CA ILE A 336 -1.90 0.82 -12.41
C ILE A 336 -1.75 0.71 -10.89
N ALA A 337 -2.75 1.24 -10.16
CA ALA A 337 -2.79 1.10 -8.72
C ALA A 337 -3.14 -0.36 -8.35
N TYR A 338 -2.40 -0.91 -7.38
CA TYR A 338 -2.55 -2.30 -6.98
C TYR A 338 -2.36 -2.49 -5.47
N ARG A 339 -2.81 -3.64 -4.97
CA ARG A 339 -2.54 -4.14 -3.62
C ARG A 339 -2.16 -5.61 -3.71
N GLU A 340 -1.24 -6.01 -2.85
CA GLU A 340 -0.78 -7.40 -2.79
C GLU A 340 -0.96 -7.97 -1.39
N LYS A 341 -1.14 -9.28 -1.35
CA LYS A 341 -1.09 -10.05 -0.13
C LYS A 341 -0.35 -11.34 -0.38
N VAL A 342 0.69 -11.57 0.42
CA VAL A 342 1.37 -12.85 0.45
C VAL A 342 0.57 -13.79 1.35
N HIS A 343 0.26 -14.97 0.82
CA HIS A 343 -0.33 -16.04 1.60
C HIS A 343 0.40 -17.33 1.24
N GLU A 344 1.15 -17.85 2.22
CA GLU A 344 2.10 -18.93 2.02
C GLU A 344 3.11 -18.55 0.92
N ASP A 345 3.20 -19.34 -0.15
CA ASP A 345 4.09 -19.12 -1.29
C ASP A 345 3.41 -18.39 -2.46
N ARG A 346 2.18 -17.90 -2.29
CA ARG A 346 1.41 -17.23 -3.35
C ARG A 346 1.21 -15.76 -3.05
N VAL A 347 1.51 -14.93 -4.04
CA VAL A 347 1.18 -13.50 -4.04
C VAL A 347 -0.17 -13.32 -4.73
N PHE A 348 -1.15 -12.84 -3.98
CA PHE A 348 -2.43 -12.42 -4.53
C PHE A 348 -2.36 -10.92 -4.82
N THR A 349 -2.69 -10.54 -6.05
CA THR A 349 -2.67 -9.14 -6.49
C THR A 349 -4.08 -8.72 -6.91
N VAL A 350 -4.50 -7.55 -6.44
CA VAL A 350 -5.72 -6.87 -6.89
C VAL A 350 -5.37 -5.51 -7.45
N VAL A 351 -6.20 -5.04 -8.40
CA VAL A 351 -6.02 -3.77 -9.09
C VAL A 351 -7.23 -2.89 -8.89
N ASP A 352 -7.00 -1.58 -8.98
CA ASP A 352 -8.04 -0.58 -8.91
C ASP A 352 -8.77 -0.47 -10.26
N LEU A 353 -10.03 -0.91 -10.28
CA LEU A 353 -10.85 -0.97 -11.48
C LEU A 353 -11.13 0.42 -12.06
N ASP A 354 -11.32 1.45 -11.22
CA ASP A 354 -11.65 2.78 -11.70
C ASP A 354 -10.43 3.45 -12.35
N HIS A 355 -9.26 3.29 -11.74
CA HIS A 355 -8.01 3.71 -12.36
C HIS A 355 -7.74 2.96 -13.67
N LEU A 356 -8.00 1.64 -13.70
CA LEU A 356 -7.83 0.85 -14.91
C LEU A 356 -8.82 1.24 -16.02
N LYS A 357 -10.08 1.58 -15.68
CA LYS A 357 -11.07 2.09 -16.65
C LYS A 357 -10.63 3.40 -17.29
N ALA A 358 -9.99 4.29 -16.54
CA ALA A 358 -9.39 5.50 -17.12
C ALA A 358 -8.31 5.11 -18.14
N ILE A 359 -7.38 4.23 -17.77
CA ILE A 359 -6.31 3.75 -18.67
C ILE A 359 -6.87 3.01 -19.88
N SER A 360 -7.92 2.21 -19.73
CA SER A 360 -8.52 1.45 -20.83
C SER A 360 -9.09 2.36 -21.92
N GLN A 361 -9.61 3.54 -21.57
CA GLN A 361 -10.01 4.56 -22.55
C GLN A 361 -8.81 5.07 -23.37
N HIS A 362 -7.65 5.26 -22.74
CA HIS A 362 -6.42 5.58 -23.47
C HIS A 362 -5.96 4.42 -24.36
N LEU A 363 -6.13 3.18 -23.90
CA LEU A 363 -5.78 1.97 -24.65
C LEU A 363 -6.66 1.68 -25.87
N GLN A 364 -7.83 2.31 -26.00
CA GLN A 364 -8.64 2.22 -27.23
C GLN A 364 -7.96 2.91 -28.42
N GLY A 365 -7.13 3.91 -28.16
CA GLY A 365 -6.37 4.67 -29.16
C GLY A 365 -4.92 4.23 -29.28
N VAL A 366 -4.61 2.93 -29.17
CA VAL A 366 -3.24 2.42 -29.33
C VAL A 366 -3.05 1.70 -30.65
N ALA A 367 -1.85 1.84 -31.22
CA ALA A 367 -1.41 1.15 -32.41
C ALA A 367 -0.38 0.07 -32.07
N ASP A 368 -0.35 -0.98 -32.88
CA ASP A 368 0.73 -1.98 -32.84
C ASP A 368 1.98 -1.52 -33.62
N MET A 369 3.08 -2.28 -33.50
CA MET A 369 4.35 -1.94 -34.17
C MET A 369 4.25 -1.89 -35.70
N LYS A 370 3.35 -2.66 -36.32
CA LYS A 370 3.16 -2.69 -37.77
C LYS A 370 2.37 -1.46 -38.22
N GLU A 371 1.30 -1.13 -37.50
CA GLU A 371 0.49 0.07 -37.70
C GLU A 371 1.33 1.33 -37.53
N THR A 372 2.06 1.47 -36.41
CA THR A 372 2.94 2.62 -36.16
C THR A 372 4.03 2.76 -37.22
N SER A 373 4.63 1.65 -37.67
CA SER A 373 5.63 1.66 -38.75
C SER A 373 5.06 2.20 -40.07
N THR A 374 3.79 1.90 -40.34
CA THR A 374 3.06 2.36 -41.53
C THR A 374 2.71 3.84 -41.39
N LEU A 375 2.11 4.24 -40.26
CA LEU A 375 1.72 5.62 -39.96
C LEU A 375 2.90 6.59 -40.01
N LEU A 376 4.06 6.19 -39.47
CA LEU A 376 5.26 7.03 -39.46
C LEU A 376 6.14 6.86 -40.70
N SER A 377 5.84 5.93 -41.61
CA SER A 377 6.69 5.59 -42.77
C SER A 377 8.16 5.30 -42.39
N LEU A 378 8.35 4.59 -41.28
CA LEU A 378 9.66 4.23 -40.71
C LEU A 378 9.77 2.72 -40.52
N CYS A 379 10.97 2.16 -40.63
CA CYS A 379 11.16 0.73 -40.34
C CYS A 379 11.02 0.43 -38.82
N ARG A 380 10.58 -0.78 -38.46
CA ARG A 380 10.31 -1.18 -37.05
C ARG A 380 11.46 -0.89 -36.08
N ASN A 381 12.71 -1.06 -36.52
CA ASN A 381 13.87 -0.77 -35.67
C ASN A 381 14.00 0.72 -35.33
N ARG A 382 13.57 1.60 -36.23
CA ARG A 382 13.55 3.05 -36.01
C ARG A 382 12.39 3.47 -35.11
N VAL A 383 11.23 2.85 -35.25
CA VAL A 383 10.11 3.03 -34.30
C VAL A 383 10.54 2.62 -32.88
N ARG A 384 11.25 1.48 -32.72
CA ARG A 384 11.81 1.08 -31.42
C ARG A 384 12.77 2.12 -30.81
N GLN A 385 13.57 2.80 -31.64
CA GLN A 385 14.42 3.89 -31.14
C GLN A 385 13.60 5.06 -30.61
N LEU A 386 12.52 5.44 -31.30
CA LEU A 386 11.62 6.52 -30.86
C LEU A 386 10.93 6.17 -29.54
N LEU A 387 10.55 4.90 -29.35
CA LEU A 387 9.99 4.39 -28.10
C LEU A 387 11.02 4.39 -26.97
N ALA A 388 12.22 3.86 -27.21
CA ALA A 388 13.30 3.84 -26.23
C ALA A 388 13.78 5.24 -25.82
N GLY A 389 13.70 6.21 -26.74
CA GLY A 389 14.02 7.61 -26.48
C GLY A 389 12.85 8.45 -25.93
N GLY A 390 11.69 7.84 -25.63
CA GLY A 390 10.51 8.52 -25.08
C GLY A 390 9.84 9.51 -26.03
N THR A 391 10.19 9.51 -27.32
CA THR A 391 9.53 10.36 -28.33
C THR A 391 8.14 9.84 -28.66
N LEU A 392 7.97 8.51 -28.66
CA LEU A 392 6.68 7.84 -28.70
C LEU A 392 6.35 7.30 -27.32
N GLN A 393 5.10 7.51 -26.90
CA GLN A 393 4.58 6.99 -25.63
C GLN A 393 3.95 5.62 -25.86
N PHE A 394 4.06 4.74 -24.86
CA PHE A 394 3.48 3.40 -24.92
C PHE A 394 3.14 2.88 -23.53
N PHE A 395 2.26 1.88 -23.48
CA PHE A 395 1.74 1.31 -22.24
C PHE A 395 2.28 -0.11 -22.00
N GLY A 396 2.48 -0.44 -20.72
CA GLY A 396 2.82 -1.79 -20.27
C GLY A 396 4.20 -2.29 -20.70
N GLY A 397 5.18 -1.41 -20.89
CA GLY A 397 6.56 -1.83 -21.08
C GLY A 397 6.82 -2.55 -22.41
N GLU A 398 8.03 -3.06 -22.59
CA GLU A 398 8.40 -3.80 -23.80
C GLU A 398 7.64 -5.14 -23.84
N PRO A 399 6.88 -5.45 -24.91
CA PRO A 399 6.15 -6.70 -25.00
C PRO A 399 7.08 -7.92 -25.11
N ARG A 400 6.65 -9.04 -24.53
CA ARG A 400 7.31 -10.34 -24.71
C ARG A 400 7.10 -10.88 -26.13
N PRO A 401 7.88 -11.88 -26.58
CA PRO A 401 7.64 -12.54 -27.86
C PRO A 401 6.20 -13.04 -27.98
N GLY A 402 5.49 -12.60 -29.01
CA GLY A 402 4.08 -12.94 -29.27
C GLY A 402 3.06 -11.92 -28.72
N GLU A 403 3.49 -10.98 -27.88
CA GLU A 403 2.62 -9.89 -27.40
C GLU A 403 2.70 -8.67 -28.33
N ARG A 404 1.61 -7.89 -28.37
CA ARG A 404 1.54 -6.66 -29.16
C ARG A 404 2.11 -5.46 -28.41
N TRP A 405 2.65 -4.53 -29.18
CA TRP A 405 2.96 -3.17 -28.70
C TRP A 405 1.66 -2.39 -28.48
N LEU A 406 1.66 -1.50 -27.49
CA LEU A 406 0.53 -0.63 -27.14
C LEU A 406 1.00 0.83 -27.23
N ILE A 407 1.19 1.32 -28.45
CA ILE A 407 1.79 2.64 -28.71
C ILE A 407 0.67 3.68 -28.77
N ASP A 408 0.75 4.75 -27.97
CA ASP A 408 -0.30 5.76 -27.88
C ASP A 408 -0.39 6.58 -29.17
N CYS A 409 -1.55 6.55 -29.84
CA CYS A 409 -1.74 7.23 -31.12
C CYS A 409 -1.64 8.77 -31.00
N ARG A 410 -1.84 9.37 -29.81
CA ARG A 410 -1.61 10.82 -29.67
C ARG A 410 -0.14 11.16 -29.88
N SER A 411 0.78 10.43 -29.24
CA SER A 411 2.22 10.62 -29.48
C SER A 411 2.64 10.37 -30.94
N ILE A 412 1.93 9.48 -31.65
CA ILE A 412 2.13 9.28 -33.09
C ILE A 412 1.62 10.49 -33.88
N ASN A 413 0.43 10.99 -33.59
CA ASN A 413 -0.18 12.12 -34.29
C ASN A 413 0.57 13.43 -34.02
N GLU A 414 1.07 13.67 -32.81
CA GLU A 414 1.94 14.80 -32.47
C GLU A 414 3.21 14.85 -33.34
N LEU A 415 3.68 13.70 -33.80
CA LEU A 415 4.80 13.62 -34.75
C LEU A 415 4.36 13.76 -36.21
N ILE A 416 3.09 13.53 -36.56
CA ILE A 416 2.58 13.64 -37.93
C ILE A 416 2.09 15.06 -38.22
N ASP A 417 1.47 15.72 -37.24
CA ASP A 417 0.87 17.05 -37.34
C ASP A 417 1.86 18.20 -37.13
N GLU A 418 3.17 17.89 -37.11
CA GLU A 418 4.23 18.90 -37.07
C GLU A 418 4.09 19.82 -38.30
N LYS A 419 3.91 21.14 -38.06
CA LYS A 419 3.67 22.12 -39.13
C LYS A 419 4.95 22.42 -39.89
N LEU A 420 5.20 21.66 -40.95
CA LEU A 420 6.36 21.83 -41.81
C LEU A 420 6.03 22.68 -43.06
N PRO A 421 6.96 23.56 -43.50
CA PRO A 421 6.81 24.23 -44.79
C PRO A 421 6.91 23.23 -45.93
N THR A 422 6.04 23.34 -46.94
CA THR A 422 6.08 22.49 -48.13
C THR A 422 7.22 22.90 -49.07
N SER A 423 7.87 21.94 -49.71
CA SER A 423 8.87 22.19 -50.76
C SER A 423 8.72 21.24 -51.94
N SER A 424 8.89 21.78 -53.15
CA SER A 424 8.93 21.01 -54.41
C SER A 424 10.35 20.73 -54.90
N ASP A 425 11.37 21.02 -54.08
CA ASP A 425 12.78 20.82 -54.42
C ASP A 425 13.14 19.33 -54.46
N GLN A 426 13.48 18.83 -55.66
CA GLN A 426 13.84 17.43 -55.88
C GLN A 426 15.21 17.06 -55.31
N SER A 427 16.02 18.03 -54.86
CA SER A 427 17.32 17.76 -54.23
C SER A 427 17.21 17.36 -52.76
N LEU A 428 16.01 17.47 -52.17
CA LEU A 428 15.75 17.09 -50.79
C LEU A 428 15.65 15.58 -50.62
N VAL A 429 16.05 15.09 -49.44
CA VAL A 429 16.10 13.65 -49.13
C VAL A 429 15.23 13.36 -47.91
N SER A 430 14.50 12.23 -47.95
CA SER A 430 13.59 11.86 -46.88
C SER A 430 14.30 11.33 -45.63
N ILE A 431 13.69 11.56 -44.46
CA ILE A 431 14.18 11.00 -43.19
C ILE A 431 14.22 9.47 -43.26
N ASN A 432 13.28 8.78 -43.91
CA ASN A 432 13.33 7.33 -44.05
C ASN A 432 14.59 6.86 -44.81
N TYR A 433 14.99 7.58 -45.88
CA TYR A 433 16.24 7.29 -46.58
C TYR A 433 17.46 7.54 -45.69
N LEU A 434 17.53 8.70 -45.03
CA LEU A 434 18.63 9.05 -44.13
C LEU A 434 18.72 8.10 -42.92
N ALA A 435 17.58 7.69 -42.39
CA ALA A 435 17.48 6.71 -41.32
C ALA A 435 17.94 5.32 -41.75
N LYS A 436 17.87 4.97 -43.04
CA LYS A 436 18.37 3.68 -43.53
C LYS A 436 19.87 3.70 -43.83
N HIS A 437 20.38 4.83 -44.34
CA HIS A 437 21.73 4.89 -44.91
C HIS A 437 22.76 5.67 -44.07
N SER A 438 22.33 6.63 -43.25
CA SER A 438 23.22 7.64 -42.68
C SER A 438 23.11 7.82 -41.16
N LEU A 439 21.99 7.45 -40.52
CA LEU A 439 21.83 7.58 -39.06
C LEU A 439 22.35 6.35 -38.29
N PRO A 440 23.01 6.53 -37.12
CA PRO A 440 23.44 5.43 -36.26
C PRO A 440 22.24 4.66 -35.68
N LYS A 441 22.44 3.39 -35.32
CA LYS A 441 21.39 2.50 -34.78
C LYS A 441 20.99 2.80 -33.34
N GLU A 442 21.78 3.57 -32.59
CA GLU A 442 21.48 3.95 -31.21
C GLU A 442 21.16 5.46 -31.17
N GLY A 443 19.92 5.80 -30.82
CA GLY A 443 19.48 7.18 -30.56
C GLY A 443 19.47 8.15 -31.75
N GLY A 444 20.04 7.79 -32.90
CA GLY A 444 20.26 8.73 -34.01
C GLY A 444 19.01 9.37 -34.59
N LEU A 445 17.88 8.65 -34.62
CA LEU A 445 16.61 9.22 -35.09
C LEU A 445 15.96 10.12 -34.04
N VAL A 446 16.07 9.79 -32.75
CA VAL A 446 15.53 10.60 -31.65
C VAL A 446 16.19 11.98 -31.64
N GLU A 447 17.53 12.00 -31.70
CA GLU A 447 18.30 13.25 -31.76
C GLU A 447 17.97 14.08 -33.01
N LEU A 448 17.72 13.44 -34.16
CA LEU A 448 17.33 14.14 -35.38
C LEU A 448 15.95 14.80 -35.24
N VAL A 449 14.96 14.07 -34.71
CA VAL A 449 13.61 14.60 -34.50
C VAL A 449 13.63 15.75 -33.49
N GLN A 450 14.43 15.63 -32.43
CA GLN A 450 14.61 16.70 -31.43
C GLN A 450 15.27 17.94 -32.04
N ALA A 451 16.32 17.78 -32.86
CA ALA A 451 16.99 18.90 -33.53
C ALA A 451 16.05 19.65 -34.49
N ILE A 452 15.15 18.94 -35.17
CA ILE A 452 14.12 19.55 -36.01
C ILE A 452 13.14 20.36 -35.17
N ARG A 453 12.61 19.79 -34.08
CA ARG A 453 11.70 20.47 -33.15
C ARG A 453 12.32 21.67 -32.46
N ALA A 454 13.62 21.62 -32.17
CA ALA A 454 14.40 22.72 -31.60
C ALA A 454 14.72 23.83 -32.62
N GLY A 455 14.43 23.62 -33.92
CA GLY A 455 14.74 24.56 -34.99
C GLY A 455 16.20 24.57 -35.43
N GLU A 456 17.03 23.65 -34.93
CA GLU A 456 18.44 23.49 -35.32
C GLU A 456 18.58 22.94 -36.76
N LEU A 457 17.60 22.13 -37.18
CA LEU A 457 17.52 21.55 -38.51
C LEU A 457 16.17 21.86 -39.14
N ARG A 458 16.19 22.46 -40.33
CA ARG A 458 14.96 22.81 -41.04
C ARG A 458 14.46 21.63 -41.89
N ALA A 459 13.30 21.09 -41.53
CA ALA A 459 12.59 20.06 -42.30
C ALA A 459 11.47 20.67 -43.16
N TYR A 460 11.12 19.96 -44.24
CA TYR A 460 10.07 20.34 -45.18
C TYR A 460 9.09 19.18 -45.39
N GLY A 461 7.83 19.50 -45.67
CA GLY A 461 6.85 18.55 -46.20
C GLY A 461 6.95 18.44 -47.73
N PRO A 462 6.55 17.31 -48.33
CA PRO A 462 6.30 17.22 -49.77
C PRO A 462 5.24 18.24 -50.21
N ALA A 463 5.20 18.57 -51.50
CA ALA A 463 4.33 19.60 -52.07
C ALA A 463 2.80 19.28 -52.04
N GLU A 464 2.39 18.21 -51.37
CA GLU A 464 0.99 17.84 -51.19
C GLU A 464 0.45 18.42 -49.87
N ASN A 465 -0.75 19.00 -49.91
CA ASN A 465 -1.39 19.57 -48.72
C ASN A 465 -1.86 18.45 -47.79
N GLY A 466 -1.27 18.35 -46.59
CA GLY A 466 -1.72 17.44 -45.54
C GLY A 466 -0.67 17.24 -44.43
N SER A 467 -1.05 16.55 -43.36
CA SER A 467 -0.11 16.10 -42.33
C SER A 467 0.83 15.03 -42.91
N VAL A 468 2.12 15.10 -42.57
CA VAL A 468 3.17 14.32 -43.23
C VAL A 468 3.85 13.43 -42.20
N ALA A 469 3.88 12.13 -42.48
CA ALA A 469 4.60 11.17 -41.65
C ALA A 469 6.08 11.53 -41.48
N VAL A 470 6.65 11.32 -40.30
CA VAL A 470 8.05 11.63 -39.98
C VAL A 470 9.04 11.07 -41.00
N GLY A 471 8.83 9.83 -41.46
CA GLY A 471 9.69 9.21 -42.46
C GLY A 471 9.69 9.92 -43.82
N ALA A 472 8.64 10.66 -44.14
CA ALA A 472 8.47 11.43 -45.37
C ALA A 472 8.94 12.89 -45.25
N TRP A 473 9.31 13.35 -44.06
CA TRP A 473 9.93 14.67 -43.88
C TRP A 473 11.21 14.77 -44.72
N LEU A 474 11.40 15.93 -45.33
CA LEU A 474 12.46 16.20 -46.28
C LEU A 474 13.52 17.13 -45.66
N LEU A 475 14.78 16.79 -45.85
CA LEU A 475 15.93 17.56 -45.38
C LEU A 475 16.87 17.86 -46.55
N LYS A 476 17.54 19.02 -46.49
CA LYS A 476 18.65 19.32 -47.39
C LYS A 476 19.86 18.44 -47.03
N PRO A 477 20.47 17.72 -47.98
CA PRO A 477 21.62 16.87 -47.69
C PRO A 477 22.80 17.61 -47.05
N GLN A 478 23.03 18.87 -47.43
CA GLN A 478 24.11 19.70 -46.91
C GLN A 478 23.88 20.06 -45.44
N ASP A 479 22.68 20.53 -45.10
CA ASP A 479 22.29 20.88 -43.71
C ASP A 479 22.37 19.65 -42.80
N PHE A 480 21.89 18.49 -43.28
CA PHE A 480 22.00 17.23 -42.54
C PHE A 480 23.45 16.81 -42.31
N ALA A 481 24.32 16.91 -43.34
CA ALA A 481 25.73 16.55 -43.21
C ALA A 481 26.46 17.48 -42.22
N ALA A 482 26.18 18.79 -42.27
CA ALA A 482 26.72 19.78 -41.34
C ALA A 482 26.29 19.48 -39.89
N TRP A 483 25.00 19.22 -39.66
CA TRP A 483 24.50 18.80 -38.35
C TRP A 483 25.14 17.49 -37.86
N GLN A 484 25.28 16.50 -38.74
CA GLN A 484 25.89 15.22 -38.39
C GLN A 484 27.37 15.38 -38.00
N GLN A 485 28.09 16.28 -38.66
CA GLN A 485 29.47 16.62 -38.32
C GLN A 485 29.55 17.34 -36.96
N ALA A 486 28.74 18.38 -36.73
CA ALA A 486 28.68 19.10 -35.46
C ALA A 486 28.31 18.17 -34.29
N ARG A 487 27.39 17.22 -34.52
CA ARG A 487 27.02 16.17 -33.58
C ARG A 487 28.20 15.24 -33.24
N ALA A 488 29.01 14.87 -34.23
CA ALA A 488 30.19 14.03 -34.03
C ALA A 488 31.31 14.76 -33.27
N GLU A 489 31.40 16.08 -33.41
CA GLU A 489 32.37 16.93 -32.72
C GLU A 489 31.95 17.19 -31.24
N ASN A 490 30.64 17.34 -30.98
CA ASN A 490 30.11 17.57 -29.62
C ASN A 490 30.01 16.31 -28.75
N LYS A 491 29.89 15.11 -29.33
CA LYS A 491 30.06 13.87 -28.58
C LYS A 491 31.56 13.68 -28.34
N SER A 492 32.01 13.90 -27.09
CA SER A 492 33.39 13.63 -26.67
C SER A 492 33.89 12.34 -27.31
N PRO A 493 35.04 12.35 -28.01
CA PRO A 493 35.52 11.16 -28.67
C PRO A 493 35.82 10.14 -27.59
N VAL A 494 34.91 9.18 -27.39
CA VAL A 494 35.24 7.92 -26.74
C VAL A 494 36.29 7.32 -27.65
N PHE A 495 37.56 7.54 -27.32
CA PHE A 495 38.70 7.05 -28.06
C PHE A 495 38.47 5.54 -28.25
N PRO A 496 38.17 5.06 -29.47
CA PRO A 496 37.57 3.74 -29.64
C PRO A 496 38.56 2.62 -29.35
N GLY A 497 39.77 2.93 -28.87
CA GLY A 497 40.88 2.01 -28.66
C GLY A 497 41.74 1.85 -29.90
N LEU A 498 42.74 0.98 -29.81
CA LEU A 498 43.62 0.55 -30.89
C LEU A 498 43.12 -0.80 -31.42
N SER A 499 43.32 -1.10 -32.70
CA SER A 499 43.01 -2.45 -33.21
C SER A 499 43.91 -3.50 -32.54
N VAL A 500 43.44 -4.75 -32.45
CA VAL A 500 44.24 -5.86 -31.90
C VAL A 500 45.58 -6.01 -32.63
N VAL A 501 45.62 -5.73 -33.94
CA VAL A 501 46.85 -5.73 -34.75
C VAL A 501 47.85 -4.67 -34.28
N LYS A 502 47.37 -3.43 -34.05
CA LYS A 502 48.22 -2.35 -33.54
C LYS A 502 48.65 -2.60 -32.09
N ALA A 503 47.80 -3.23 -31.29
CA ALA A 503 48.14 -3.68 -29.95
C ALA A 503 49.21 -4.80 -29.97
N ALA A 504 49.16 -5.72 -30.94
CA ALA A 504 50.18 -6.76 -31.12
C ALA A 504 51.56 -6.15 -31.40
N ALA A 505 51.62 -5.15 -32.28
CA ALA A 505 52.86 -4.43 -32.58
C ALA A 505 53.44 -3.72 -31.35
N LEU A 506 52.58 -3.09 -30.53
CA LEU A 506 52.99 -2.44 -29.28
C LEU A 506 53.45 -3.46 -28.22
N LEU A 507 52.83 -4.63 -28.13
CA LEU A 507 53.23 -5.70 -27.22
C LEU A 507 54.46 -6.49 -27.71
N GLY A 508 54.92 -6.27 -28.96
CA GLY A 508 56.04 -7.02 -29.54
C GLY A 508 55.72 -8.48 -29.84
N VAL A 509 54.43 -8.82 -30.02
CA VAL A 509 53.97 -10.20 -30.28
C VAL A 509 53.39 -10.35 -31.68
N LYS A 510 53.34 -11.59 -32.20
CA LYS A 510 52.62 -11.89 -33.45
C LYS A 510 51.12 -11.64 -33.25
N GLU A 511 50.42 -11.19 -34.29
CA GLU A 511 48.98 -10.88 -34.22
C GLU A 511 48.13 -12.03 -33.64
N GLN A 512 48.44 -13.26 -34.04
CA GLN A 512 47.78 -14.47 -33.53
C GLN A 512 47.90 -14.63 -32.00
N CYS A 513 49.00 -14.18 -31.39
CA CYS A 513 49.16 -14.16 -29.94
C CYS A 513 48.29 -13.09 -29.30
N ALA A 514 48.24 -11.87 -29.86
CA ALA A 514 47.40 -10.79 -29.33
C ALA A 514 45.91 -11.15 -29.37
N TYR A 515 45.43 -11.76 -30.47
CA TYR A 515 44.06 -12.28 -30.53
C TYR A 515 43.81 -13.39 -29.52
N ALA A 516 44.79 -14.26 -29.28
CA ALA A 516 44.68 -15.28 -28.24
C ALA A 516 44.62 -14.64 -26.84
N PHE A 517 45.41 -13.60 -26.56
CA PHE A 517 45.37 -12.89 -25.26
C PHE A 517 44.02 -12.22 -25.02
N VAL A 518 43.40 -11.67 -26.05
CA VAL A 518 42.03 -11.13 -25.96
C VAL A 518 41.02 -12.23 -25.66
N ARG A 519 41.08 -13.35 -26.41
CA ARG A 519 40.19 -14.51 -26.20
C ARG A 519 40.35 -15.13 -24.81
N LEU A 520 41.57 -15.14 -24.28
CA LEU A 520 41.90 -15.67 -22.95
C LEU A 520 41.68 -14.66 -21.81
N GLY A 521 41.19 -13.45 -22.12
CA GLY A 521 40.95 -12.40 -21.12
C GLY A 521 42.20 -11.76 -20.52
N LEU A 522 43.39 -12.08 -21.04
CA LEU A 522 44.66 -11.51 -20.57
C LEU A 522 44.84 -10.07 -21.07
N LEU A 523 44.39 -9.78 -22.30
CA LEU A 523 44.40 -8.44 -22.89
C LEU A 523 42.96 -7.93 -23.00
N TRP A 524 42.61 -6.93 -22.19
CA TRP A 524 41.25 -6.40 -22.17
C TRP A 524 40.91 -5.70 -23.49
N SER A 525 39.74 -6.01 -24.04
CA SER A 525 39.23 -5.41 -25.27
C SER A 525 37.73 -5.13 -25.15
N THR A 526 37.27 -4.16 -25.92
CA THR A 526 35.85 -3.83 -26.10
C THR A 526 35.47 -4.09 -27.54
N ALA A 527 34.35 -4.78 -27.76
CA ALA A 527 33.76 -4.92 -29.09
C ALA A 527 33.12 -3.58 -29.48
N VAL A 528 33.58 -3.00 -30.59
CA VAL A 528 33.02 -1.77 -31.14
C VAL A 528 32.41 -2.09 -32.51
N GLU A 529 31.13 -1.76 -32.69
CA GLU A 529 30.48 -1.89 -33.99
C GLU A 529 30.97 -0.78 -34.92
N ARG A 530 31.58 -1.16 -36.05
CA ARG A 530 31.95 -0.24 -37.12
C ARG A 530 31.26 -0.67 -38.41
N GLY A 531 30.10 -0.08 -38.67
CA GLY A 531 29.26 -0.43 -39.82
C GLY A 531 28.63 -1.82 -39.68
N ARG A 532 28.93 -2.73 -40.62
CA ARG A 532 28.44 -4.13 -40.59
C ARG A 532 29.37 -5.12 -39.88
N ARG A 533 30.50 -4.66 -39.34
CA ARG A 533 31.52 -5.51 -38.71
C ARG A 533 31.72 -5.11 -37.25
N THR A 534 31.78 -6.12 -36.38
CA THR A 534 32.23 -5.96 -34.99
C THR A 534 33.76 -6.03 -34.98
N GLN A 535 34.43 -4.99 -34.50
CA GLN A 535 35.88 -4.95 -34.37
C GLN A 535 36.26 -4.92 -32.88
N LEU A 536 37.18 -5.79 -32.48
CA LEU A 536 37.75 -5.77 -31.13
C LEU A 536 38.77 -4.64 -31.03
N MET A 537 38.59 -3.79 -30.03
CA MET A 537 39.45 -2.64 -29.79
C MET A 537 40.07 -2.71 -28.39
N VAL A 538 41.36 -2.43 -28.31
CA VAL A 538 42.18 -2.51 -27.10
C VAL A 538 42.56 -1.10 -26.68
N LYS A 539 42.19 -0.68 -25.47
CA LYS A 539 42.58 0.63 -24.94
C LYS A 539 44.09 0.65 -24.64
N PRO A 540 44.80 1.79 -24.80
CA PRO A 540 46.21 1.90 -24.41
C PRO A 540 46.49 1.44 -22.97
N GLN A 541 45.59 1.77 -22.04
CA GLN A 541 45.64 1.34 -20.64
C GLN A 541 45.64 -0.20 -20.47
N ALA A 542 44.99 -0.94 -21.37
CA ALA A 542 44.98 -2.40 -21.33
C ALA A 542 46.34 -3.00 -21.74
N ILE A 543 47.07 -2.34 -22.64
CA ILE A 543 48.44 -2.70 -23.02
C ILE A 543 49.38 -2.47 -21.85
N ASP A 544 49.27 -1.32 -21.19
CA ASP A 544 50.08 -1.01 -19.99
C ASP A 544 49.77 -1.96 -18.84
N ARG A 545 48.49 -2.27 -18.62
CA ARG A 545 48.07 -3.27 -17.63
C ARG A 545 48.65 -4.65 -17.94
N PHE A 546 48.60 -5.07 -19.20
CA PHE A 546 49.18 -6.34 -19.63
C PHE A 546 50.69 -6.39 -19.33
N ARG A 547 51.44 -5.34 -19.68
CA ARG A 547 52.89 -5.24 -19.40
C ARG A 547 53.21 -5.22 -17.90
N ARG A 548 52.35 -4.65 -17.06
CA ARG A 548 52.55 -4.66 -15.60
C ARG A 548 52.22 -6.02 -14.98
N GLY A 549 51.18 -6.67 -15.48
CA GLY A 549 50.64 -7.91 -14.90
C GLY A 549 51.28 -9.19 -15.41
N TYR A 550 51.89 -9.17 -16.60
CA TYR A 550 52.40 -10.36 -17.27
C TYR A 550 53.82 -10.17 -17.81
N ILE A 551 54.52 -11.29 -17.99
CA ILE A 551 55.84 -11.37 -18.62
C ILE A 551 55.85 -12.53 -19.62
N LEU A 552 56.37 -12.29 -20.82
CA LEU A 552 56.35 -13.25 -21.93
C LEU A 552 57.60 -14.13 -21.92
N GLY A 553 57.47 -15.36 -22.44
CA GLY A 553 58.58 -16.31 -22.56
C GLY A 553 59.85 -15.76 -23.25
N PRO A 554 59.75 -14.98 -24.34
CA PRO A 554 60.91 -14.32 -24.94
C PRO A 554 61.58 -13.30 -24.02
N GLU A 555 60.83 -12.58 -23.18
CA GLU A 555 61.41 -11.65 -22.19
C GLU A 555 62.18 -12.42 -21.13
N ILE A 556 61.60 -13.51 -20.60
CA ILE A 556 62.25 -14.39 -19.61
C ILE A 556 63.50 -15.07 -20.18
N ALA A 557 63.43 -15.51 -21.44
CA ALA A 557 64.56 -16.13 -22.13
C ALA A 557 65.78 -15.18 -22.19
N VAL A 558 65.53 -13.89 -22.44
CA VAL A 558 66.56 -12.86 -22.39
C VAL A 558 67.09 -12.67 -20.97
N TYR A 559 66.22 -12.61 -19.95
CA TYR A 559 66.67 -12.47 -18.55
C TYR A 559 67.54 -13.64 -18.06
N LEU A 560 67.28 -14.86 -18.54
CA LEU A 560 68.02 -16.06 -18.11
C LEU A 560 69.20 -16.41 -19.03
N GLY A 561 69.43 -15.65 -20.11
CA GLY A 561 70.43 -15.99 -21.13
C GLY A 561 70.19 -17.35 -21.81
N LYS A 562 68.94 -17.83 -21.85
CA LYS A 562 68.55 -19.18 -22.31
C LYS A 562 67.64 -19.11 -23.52
N SER A 563 67.51 -20.21 -24.27
CA SER A 563 66.44 -20.30 -25.27
C SER A 563 65.06 -20.31 -24.60
N THR A 564 64.00 -19.91 -25.33
CA THR A 564 62.62 -19.90 -24.77
C THR A 564 62.15 -21.29 -24.29
N ARG A 565 62.68 -22.37 -24.88
CA ARG A 565 62.37 -23.75 -24.48
C ARG A 565 63.07 -24.14 -23.17
N GLU A 566 64.32 -23.74 -23.01
CA GLU A 566 65.10 -23.97 -21.78
C GLU A 566 64.58 -23.10 -20.63
N ALA A 567 64.25 -21.83 -20.90
CA ALA A 567 63.63 -20.93 -19.94
C ALA A 567 62.28 -21.47 -19.43
N PHE A 568 61.46 -22.05 -20.32
CA PHE A 568 60.23 -22.74 -19.92
C PHE A 568 60.50 -23.95 -19.02
N LYS A 569 61.43 -24.83 -19.41
CA LYS A 569 61.77 -26.02 -18.61
C LYS A 569 62.28 -25.63 -17.22
N HIS A 570 63.13 -24.62 -17.16
CA HIS A 570 63.67 -24.09 -15.91
C HIS A 570 62.56 -23.56 -14.99
N LEU A 571 61.68 -22.70 -15.49
CA LEU A 571 60.54 -22.22 -14.71
C LEU A 571 59.57 -23.34 -14.31
N TRP A 572 59.42 -24.35 -15.15
CA TRP A 572 58.59 -25.51 -14.85
C TRP A 572 59.13 -26.33 -13.68
N GLU A 573 60.44 -26.58 -13.65
CA GLU A 573 61.13 -27.26 -12.54
C GLU A 573 61.08 -26.42 -11.26
N ALA A 574 61.26 -25.11 -11.37
CA ALA A 574 61.13 -24.14 -10.27
C ALA A 574 59.67 -23.89 -9.81
N ARG A 575 58.70 -24.68 -10.31
CA ARG A 575 57.27 -24.62 -9.99
C ARG A 575 56.55 -23.31 -10.39
N PHE A 576 57.12 -22.50 -11.27
CA PHE A 576 56.43 -21.36 -11.87
C PHE A 576 55.63 -21.79 -13.11
N ARG A 577 54.31 -21.85 -12.97
CA ARG A 577 53.40 -22.27 -14.04
C ARG A 577 52.97 -21.06 -14.89
N PRO A 578 52.98 -21.18 -16.23
CA PRO A 578 52.44 -20.14 -17.10
C PRO A 578 50.91 -20.10 -17.03
N VAL A 579 50.34 -18.93 -17.26
CA VAL A 579 48.88 -18.72 -17.37
C VAL A 579 48.35 -18.95 -18.78
N ALA A 580 49.22 -18.92 -19.79
CA ALA A 580 48.88 -19.28 -21.15
C ALA A 580 50.12 -19.80 -21.89
N GLY A 581 49.92 -20.63 -22.91
CA GLY A 581 51.00 -21.10 -23.77
C GLY A 581 50.65 -22.31 -24.62
N PRO A 582 51.58 -22.79 -25.48
CA PRO A 582 51.28 -23.83 -26.47
C PRO A 582 50.74 -25.12 -25.87
N SER A 583 51.22 -25.49 -24.68
CA SER A 583 50.88 -26.75 -24.01
C SER A 583 49.96 -26.58 -22.79
N ILE A 584 49.27 -25.42 -22.64
CA ILE A 584 48.40 -25.16 -21.49
C ILE A 584 46.94 -25.45 -21.85
N PRO A 585 46.30 -26.44 -21.20
CA PRO A 585 44.89 -26.77 -21.42
C PRO A 585 44.00 -25.56 -21.15
N ASN A 586 43.02 -25.30 -22.02
CA ASN A 586 42.09 -24.16 -21.94
C ASN A 586 42.73 -22.76 -21.96
N ALA A 587 44.05 -22.66 -22.19
CA ALA A 587 44.77 -21.40 -22.35
C ALA A 587 45.84 -21.45 -23.46
N ALA A 588 45.50 -22.12 -24.57
CA ALA A 588 46.40 -22.36 -25.68
C ALA A 588 46.70 -21.07 -26.48
N CYS A 589 47.98 -20.73 -26.60
CA CYS A 589 48.48 -19.69 -27.50
C CYS A 589 49.93 -19.97 -27.93
N ARG A 590 50.46 -19.27 -28.94
CA ARG A 590 51.80 -19.57 -29.51
C ARG A 590 52.98 -19.13 -28.65
N GLN A 591 52.75 -18.44 -27.53
CA GLN A 591 53.79 -17.92 -26.64
C GLN A 591 53.41 -18.20 -25.19
N TYR A 592 54.36 -18.67 -24.38
CA TYR A 592 54.13 -18.81 -22.95
C TYR A 592 54.06 -17.43 -22.27
N VAL A 593 53.11 -17.28 -21.35
CA VAL A 593 52.85 -16.05 -20.58
C VAL A 593 52.81 -16.41 -19.11
N TRP A 594 53.51 -15.67 -18.25
CA TRP A 594 53.46 -15.82 -16.79
C TRP A 594 52.93 -14.55 -16.15
N VAL A 595 52.33 -14.70 -14.96
CA VAL A 595 52.00 -13.54 -14.11
C VAL A 595 53.30 -12.96 -13.56
N ARG A 596 53.46 -11.65 -13.74
CA ARG A 596 54.57 -10.86 -13.19
C ARG A 596 54.36 -10.67 -11.69
N SER A 597 54.57 -11.74 -10.92
CA SER A 597 54.50 -11.73 -9.46
C SER A 597 55.86 -11.34 -8.86
N LYS A 598 55.85 -10.73 -7.68
CA LYS A 598 57.08 -10.39 -6.94
C LYS A 598 57.99 -11.62 -6.78
N LYS A 599 57.41 -12.77 -6.42
CA LYS A 599 58.12 -14.05 -6.27
C LYS A 599 58.81 -14.52 -7.56
N LEU A 600 58.17 -14.34 -8.73
CA LEU A 600 58.77 -14.71 -10.01
C LEU A 600 59.91 -13.74 -10.37
N ILE A 601 59.71 -12.44 -10.16
CA ILE A 601 60.73 -11.43 -10.47
C ILE A 601 61.95 -11.59 -9.55
N ASP A 602 61.76 -11.78 -8.25
CA ASP A 602 62.85 -12.02 -7.29
C ASP A 602 63.64 -13.29 -7.66
N TYR A 603 62.94 -14.35 -8.11
CA TYR A 603 63.57 -15.57 -8.59
C TYR A 603 64.39 -15.36 -9.88
N LEU A 604 63.82 -14.67 -10.87
CA LEU A 604 64.53 -14.33 -12.10
C LEU A 604 65.75 -13.44 -11.82
N ALA A 605 65.66 -12.52 -10.87
CA ALA A 605 66.77 -11.68 -10.43
C ALA A 605 67.89 -12.50 -9.75
N SER A 606 67.54 -13.47 -8.89
CA SER A 606 68.53 -14.34 -8.24
C SER A 606 69.24 -15.28 -9.20
N GLU A 607 68.54 -15.75 -10.24
CA GLU A 607 69.12 -16.61 -11.29
C GLU A 607 69.98 -15.80 -12.26
N ALA A 608 69.56 -14.57 -12.59
CA ALA A 608 70.35 -13.66 -13.43
C ALA A 608 71.63 -13.20 -12.73
N ALA A 609 71.61 -12.97 -11.41
CA ALA A 609 72.80 -12.57 -10.64
C ALA A 609 73.89 -13.66 -10.53
N GLN A 610 73.60 -14.91 -10.89
CA GLN A 610 74.60 -15.98 -11.02
C GLN A 610 75.31 -15.98 -12.39
N ILE A 611 74.83 -15.16 -13.32
CA ILE A 611 75.44 -14.91 -14.63
C ILE A 611 76.05 -13.50 -14.53
N ASP A 612 77.38 -13.36 -14.58
CA ASP A 612 78.07 -12.06 -14.46
C ASP A 612 77.69 -11.09 -15.60
N ASP A 613 76.52 -10.45 -15.51
CA ASP A 613 76.10 -9.33 -16.37
C ASP A 613 75.37 -8.24 -15.56
N PRO A 614 76.07 -7.16 -15.14
CA PRO A 614 75.51 -6.10 -14.33
C PRO A 614 74.48 -5.20 -15.05
N GLU A 615 74.29 -5.28 -16.37
CA GLU A 615 73.20 -4.57 -17.07
C GLU A 615 71.81 -5.21 -16.85
N ALA A 616 71.75 -6.48 -16.43
CA ALA A 616 70.49 -7.24 -16.32
C ALA A 616 69.60 -6.80 -15.14
N ILE A 617 70.18 -6.23 -14.07
CA ILE A 617 69.49 -5.96 -12.79
C ILE A 617 68.60 -4.71 -12.88
N THR A 618 68.97 -3.70 -13.69
CA THR A 618 68.23 -2.43 -13.81
C THR A 618 66.95 -2.57 -14.66
N PHE A 619 66.83 -3.62 -15.48
CA PHE A 619 65.70 -3.85 -16.39
C PHE A 619 64.53 -4.65 -15.79
N LEU A 620 64.67 -5.24 -14.61
CA LEU A 620 63.62 -6.08 -13.98
C LEU A 620 62.54 -5.26 -13.24
N SER A 621 62.88 -4.04 -12.83
CA SER A 621 62.01 -3.16 -12.02
C SER A 621 61.12 -2.22 -12.85
N THR A 622 61.35 -2.13 -14.16
CA THR A 622 60.67 -1.17 -15.05
C THR A 622 60.05 -1.89 -16.24
N PRO A 623 58.75 -1.70 -16.56
CA PRO A 623 58.18 -2.24 -17.79
C PRO A 623 58.91 -1.65 -18.99
N ILE A 624 59.49 -2.49 -19.85
CA ILE A 624 60.21 -2.03 -21.05
C ILE A 624 59.25 -1.17 -21.91
N ALA A 625 59.53 0.13 -21.98
CA ALA A 625 58.63 1.11 -22.57
C ALA A 625 58.86 1.36 -24.06
N GLN A 626 59.95 0.88 -24.66
CA GLN A 626 60.33 1.26 -26.03
C GLN A 626 60.14 0.15 -27.08
N PRO A 627 59.70 0.50 -28.30
CA PRO A 627 59.64 -0.43 -29.42
C PRO A 627 61.06 -0.69 -29.94
N ARG A 628 61.50 -1.95 -29.81
CA ARG A 628 62.71 -2.54 -30.41
C ARG A 628 64.03 -1.99 -29.88
N ASP A 629 64.48 -2.56 -28.77
CA ASP A 629 65.91 -2.69 -28.51
C ASP A 629 66.52 -3.72 -29.49
N CYS A 630 67.67 -3.40 -30.09
CA CYS A 630 68.26 -4.16 -31.19
C CYS A 630 68.70 -5.58 -30.82
N ARG A 631 68.71 -5.93 -29.52
CA ARG A 631 69.06 -7.26 -29.00
C ARG A 631 68.01 -8.36 -29.28
N PHE A 632 66.78 -8.01 -29.69
CA PHE A 632 65.70 -8.97 -29.95
C PHE A 632 65.61 -9.49 -31.41
N ARG A 633 66.58 -9.16 -32.30
CA ARG A 633 66.44 -9.42 -33.75
C ARG A 633 66.82 -10.82 -34.25
N HIS A 634 67.47 -11.68 -33.49
CA HIS A 634 67.92 -12.98 -34.03
C HIS A 634 67.85 -14.13 -33.04
N VAL A 635 66.67 -14.74 -32.90
CA VAL A 635 66.57 -16.16 -32.53
C VAL A 635 65.39 -16.78 -33.28
N GLY A 636 65.66 -17.32 -34.47
CA GLY A 636 64.63 -18.04 -35.24
C GLY A 636 64.80 -17.99 -36.76
N SER A 637 65.93 -18.46 -37.27
CA SER A 637 66.00 -19.01 -38.63
C SER A 637 66.30 -20.50 -38.51
N ARG A 638 65.24 -21.28 -38.33
CA ARG A 638 64.97 -22.59 -38.94
C ARG A 638 63.55 -23.00 -38.61
#